data_AF-A0A2V2SC50-F1
#
_entry.id   AF-A0A2V2SC50-F1
#
_cell.length_a   1.000
_cell.length_b   1.000
_cell.length_c   1.000
_cell.angle_alpha   90.00
_cell.angle_beta   90.00
_cell.angle_gamma   90.00
#
_symmetry.space_group_name_H-M   'P 1'
#
loop_
_entity.id
_entity.type
_entity.pdbx_description
1 polymer ?
#
loop_
_entity_poly.entity_id
_entity_poly.type
_entity_poly.pdbx_seq_one_letter_code
_entity_poly.pdbx_strand_id
1 'polypeptide(L)'
;LTPAMGDYLNMRGNDMGSIVTGIHANENFGREWMQLFSIGLNKMWPDGSLMLNSQGNIIPTYDQNVIMGMASAQTGWNYYQPLQSNGRLTNYWYPAYNPTNPMALVPTHHELGTKLLLDNVMLPAAQGSQTFLTNANYDLYGLQDLELALDSIFYHQNVGPFIGRQLIQRLVTSNPSRDYVYRVAQVFNDNGSGVRGDMQAVISAVLLDYEARATNFTALSTYGKQREPLLRATAVARALAPAPLTGSYSENGDRPITITTGPAHHLNNGDNVFLSFADGSGQVPPSTKAFSIQSTPATNVFTVNAAGLASGTYSQLTNVTVTNTLAGGMITTNVIFATVNGHGLSVGNPVYLAFTTGGASNGVYQIITSTNANTFFLTTADTNKISSGSCLMPKFSLNGGLTGGGYSQAGTTITISTFDTHWLHTSDNVYIHFKSGTAVSQSYPVASVPDATHFTVTASSSASQTFNTLDVYPLTAPPLVRSGTNLIQYSAFNIGATDSSLSQSPLNSPTVFNFFFPSYEFPGALTAAGLTTPEFQLTSDTSVANQMNFVEQGILNNNNNTNGITSFNNHGGSLVLDVSPYMTTNYVGSTGIPKLVDTLSSLLMGGQLSPSVKTTIVNYVTNTNNFSPSSATYMRDSVQAVTYLLINSPDFTIQK
;
A
#
# COMPACT_ATOMS: atom_id res chain seq x y z
N LEU A 1 -11.32 -0.90 -18.18
CA LEU A 1 -10.24 0.08 -18.46
C LEU A 1 -9.81 0.77 -17.17
N THR A 2 -8.51 0.86 -16.88
CA THR A 2 -8.02 1.51 -15.65
C THR A 2 -7.89 3.02 -15.86
N PRO A 3 -8.33 3.86 -14.90
CA PRO A 3 -8.19 5.32 -15.03
C PRO A 3 -6.73 5.77 -15.00
N ALA A 4 -5.84 5.05 -14.28
CA ALA A 4 -4.41 5.36 -14.24
C ALA A 4 -3.75 5.28 -15.63
N MET A 5 -3.96 4.20 -16.38
CA MET A 5 -3.45 4.10 -17.75
C MET A 5 -4.17 5.06 -18.69
N GLY A 6 -5.46 5.29 -18.47
CA GLY A 6 -6.23 6.24 -19.25
C GLY A 6 -5.70 7.66 -19.14
N ASP A 7 -5.29 8.08 -17.95
CA ASP A 7 -4.63 9.36 -17.72
C ASP A 7 -3.21 9.37 -18.30
N TYR A 8 -2.43 8.31 -18.05
CA TYR A 8 -1.03 8.24 -18.46
C TYR A 8 -0.83 8.36 -19.98
N LEU A 9 -1.81 7.89 -20.75
CA LEU A 9 -1.77 7.86 -22.21
C LEU A 9 -2.86 8.68 -22.87
N ASN A 10 -3.53 9.57 -22.13
CA ASN A 10 -4.57 10.47 -22.64
C ASN A 10 -5.74 9.75 -23.36
N MET A 11 -6.08 8.53 -22.92
CA MET A 11 -7.30 7.82 -23.33
C MET A 11 -8.51 8.33 -22.54
N ARG A 12 -8.32 8.68 -21.27
CA ARG A 12 -9.38 9.19 -20.40
C ARG A 12 -9.84 10.54 -20.93
N GLY A 13 -11.12 10.66 -21.25
CA GLY A 13 -11.68 11.86 -21.89
C GLY A 13 -11.32 11.98 -23.37
N ASN A 14 -10.94 10.88 -24.02
CA ASN A 14 -10.77 10.85 -25.47
C ASN A 14 -12.13 10.92 -26.16
N ASP A 15 -12.42 12.06 -26.78
CA ASP A 15 -13.70 12.33 -27.46
C ASP A 15 -13.70 11.76 -28.88
N MET A 16 -14.89 11.56 -29.44
CA MET A 16 -15.05 11.14 -30.83
C MET A 16 -14.55 12.21 -31.80
N GLY A 17 -14.12 11.76 -32.98
CA GLY A 17 -13.67 12.66 -34.04
C GLY A 17 -14.82 13.47 -34.64
N SER A 18 -14.47 14.52 -35.36
CA SER A 18 -15.40 15.30 -36.18
C SER A 18 -14.72 15.69 -37.49
N ILE A 19 -15.25 15.16 -38.58
CA ILE A 19 -14.77 15.49 -39.94
C ILE A 19 -15.03 16.95 -40.30
N VAL A 20 -16.03 17.58 -39.68
CA VAL A 20 -16.38 18.99 -39.92
C VAL A 20 -15.33 19.92 -39.33
N THR A 21 -14.79 19.58 -38.16
CA THR A 21 -13.77 20.36 -37.48
C THR A 21 -12.35 19.86 -37.73
N GLY A 22 -12.18 18.75 -38.47
CA GLY A 22 -10.89 18.09 -38.69
C GLY A 22 -10.28 17.51 -37.42
N ILE A 23 -11.10 17.23 -36.41
CA ILE A 23 -10.65 16.63 -35.14
C ILE A 23 -10.72 15.12 -35.28
N HIS A 24 -9.68 14.43 -34.85
CA HIS A 24 -9.65 12.96 -34.77
C HIS A 24 -9.48 12.54 -33.31
N ALA A 25 -9.84 11.29 -33.01
CA ALA A 25 -9.61 10.70 -31.70
C ALA A 25 -8.12 10.77 -31.33
N ASN A 26 -7.82 10.93 -30.04
CA ASN A 26 -6.46 10.89 -29.53
C ASN A 26 -5.86 9.50 -29.76
N GLU A 27 -4.80 9.45 -30.55
CA GLU A 27 -4.18 8.22 -31.02
C GLU A 27 -3.20 7.59 -30.04
N ASN A 28 -2.80 8.33 -29.00
CA ASN A 28 -1.67 7.95 -28.15
C ASN A 28 -1.89 6.57 -27.51
N PHE A 29 -3.01 6.35 -26.82
CA PHE A 29 -3.28 5.04 -26.21
C PHE A 29 -3.43 3.93 -27.25
N GLY A 30 -4.18 4.14 -28.35
CA GLY A 30 -4.35 3.14 -29.40
C GLY A 30 -3.03 2.71 -30.03
N ARG A 31 -2.13 3.67 -30.27
CA ARG A 31 -0.77 3.45 -30.79
C ARG A 31 0.09 2.70 -29.77
N GLU A 32 0.17 3.19 -28.54
CA GLU A 32 1.02 2.59 -27.51
C GLU A 32 0.55 1.18 -27.12
N TRP A 33 -0.77 0.92 -27.15
CA TRP A 33 -1.34 -0.41 -26.95
C TRP A 33 -0.73 -1.45 -27.88
N MET A 34 -0.74 -1.16 -29.17
CA MET A 34 -0.19 -2.05 -30.17
C MET A 34 1.34 -2.11 -30.07
N GLN A 35 1.99 -0.95 -30.03
CA GLN A 35 3.44 -0.87 -30.28
C GLN A 35 4.30 -1.20 -29.05
N LEU A 36 3.83 -0.92 -27.84
CA LEU A 36 4.61 -1.13 -26.61
C LEU A 36 4.12 -2.32 -25.79
N PHE A 37 2.82 -2.53 -25.75
CA PHE A 37 2.23 -3.45 -24.78
C PHE A 37 1.85 -4.80 -25.36
N SER A 38 1.64 -4.92 -26.68
CA SER A 38 1.02 -6.14 -27.20
C SER A 38 1.68 -6.77 -28.42
N ILE A 39 1.98 -6.03 -29.49
CA ILE A 39 2.40 -6.63 -30.76
C ILE A 39 3.73 -6.09 -31.31
N GLY A 40 4.21 -4.95 -30.84
CA GLY A 40 5.41 -4.31 -31.37
C GLY A 40 5.19 -3.62 -32.72
N LEU A 41 6.22 -2.91 -33.18
CA LEU A 41 6.19 -2.14 -34.43
C LEU A 41 6.26 -3.01 -35.70
N ASN A 42 6.80 -4.23 -35.59
CA ASN A 42 7.20 -5.05 -36.73
C ASN A 42 6.72 -6.50 -36.58
N LYS A 43 6.28 -7.12 -37.68
CA LYS A 43 5.88 -8.54 -37.70
C LYS A 43 7.07 -9.42 -37.32
N MET A 44 6.82 -10.44 -36.50
CA MET A 44 7.85 -11.35 -36.00
C MET A 44 7.45 -12.81 -36.14
N TRP A 45 8.45 -13.66 -36.33
CA TRP A 45 8.31 -15.10 -36.24
C TRP A 45 8.00 -15.52 -34.79
N PRO A 46 7.46 -16.73 -34.57
CA PRO A 46 7.15 -17.22 -33.22
C PRO A 46 8.35 -17.31 -32.27
N ASP A 47 9.57 -17.28 -32.78
CA ASP A 47 10.81 -17.24 -32.01
C ASP A 47 11.29 -15.82 -31.66
N GLY A 48 10.50 -14.81 -31.99
CA GLY A 48 10.77 -13.39 -31.73
C GLY A 48 11.68 -12.70 -32.76
N SER A 49 12.13 -13.40 -33.81
CA SER A 49 12.92 -12.80 -34.88
C SER A 49 12.07 -11.98 -35.85
N LEU A 50 12.61 -10.89 -36.40
CA LEU A 50 11.87 -10.01 -37.31
C LEU A 50 11.59 -10.69 -38.65
N MET A 51 10.38 -10.49 -39.18
CA MET A 51 10.03 -10.88 -40.54
C MET A 51 10.53 -9.84 -41.54
N LEU A 52 11.16 -10.32 -42.62
CA LEU A 52 11.63 -9.49 -43.73
C LEU A 52 10.81 -9.78 -44.98
N ASN A 53 10.56 -8.75 -45.79
CA ASN A 53 9.96 -8.91 -47.11
C ASN A 53 10.99 -9.43 -48.14
N SER A 54 10.56 -9.64 -49.38
CA SER A 54 11.44 -10.15 -50.46
C SER A 54 12.60 -9.22 -50.83
N GLN A 55 12.62 -7.99 -50.33
CA GLN A 55 13.67 -6.99 -50.54
C GLN A 55 14.60 -6.86 -49.33
N GLY A 56 14.38 -7.66 -48.26
CA GLY A 56 15.14 -7.59 -47.02
C GLY A 56 14.70 -6.48 -46.05
N ASN A 57 13.58 -5.79 -46.33
CA ASN A 57 13.05 -4.75 -45.44
C ASN A 57 12.14 -5.37 -44.36
N ILE A 58 12.17 -4.78 -43.16
CA ILE A 58 11.30 -5.19 -42.06
C ILE A 58 9.83 -4.89 -42.39
N ILE A 59 8.93 -5.77 -41.99
CA ILE A 59 7.49 -5.64 -42.24
C ILE A 59 6.81 -4.99 -41.02
N PRO A 60 6.15 -3.82 -41.15
CA PRO A 60 5.43 -3.20 -40.04
C PRO A 60 4.17 -4.00 -39.66
N THR A 61 3.77 -3.93 -38.39
CA THR A 61 2.53 -4.59 -37.90
C THR A 61 1.26 -3.87 -38.35
N TYR A 62 1.31 -2.54 -38.47
CA TYR A 62 0.16 -1.70 -38.81
C TYR A 62 0.61 -0.38 -39.45
N ASP A 63 -0.34 0.41 -39.93
CA ASP A 63 -0.13 1.75 -40.48
C ASP A 63 -0.94 2.82 -39.70
N GLN A 64 -0.88 4.07 -40.17
CA GLN A 64 -1.60 5.19 -39.55
C GLN A 64 -3.12 5.02 -39.56
N ASN A 65 -3.70 4.32 -40.54
CA ASN A 65 -5.15 4.13 -40.62
C ASN A 65 -5.64 3.17 -39.54
N VAL A 66 -4.87 2.11 -39.26
CA VAL A 66 -5.14 1.20 -38.16
C VAL A 66 -5.03 1.92 -36.82
N ILE A 67 -4.07 2.82 -36.64
CA ILE A 67 -3.94 3.62 -35.41
C ILE A 67 -5.20 4.47 -35.19
N MET A 68 -5.68 5.17 -36.23
CA MET A 68 -6.89 5.97 -36.14
C MET A 68 -8.13 5.11 -35.83
N GLY A 69 -8.25 3.93 -36.44
CA GLY A 69 -9.37 3.02 -36.17
C GLY A 69 -9.34 2.43 -34.75
N MET A 70 -8.16 2.03 -34.27
CA MET A 70 -7.95 1.56 -32.90
C MET A 70 -8.27 2.66 -31.87
N ALA A 71 -7.81 3.89 -32.13
CA ALA A 71 -8.11 5.04 -31.28
C ALA A 71 -9.62 5.37 -31.26
N SER A 72 -10.29 5.23 -32.40
CA SER A 72 -11.73 5.45 -32.52
C SER A 72 -12.54 4.44 -31.70
N ALA A 73 -12.11 3.17 -31.66
CA ALA A 73 -12.74 2.11 -30.84
C ALA A 73 -12.59 2.35 -29.32
N GLN A 74 -11.79 3.34 -28.93
CA GLN A 74 -11.42 3.67 -27.56
C GLN A 74 -11.95 5.04 -27.10
N THR A 75 -12.78 5.70 -27.92
CA THR A 75 -13.38 6.99 -27.59
C THR A 75 -14.53 6.86 -26.57
N GLY A 76 -14.89 7.94 -25.90
CA GLY A 76 -16.03 8.00 -25.00
C GLY A 76 -15.79 7.49 -23.58
N TRP A 77 -14.57 7.13 -23.21
CA TRP A 77 -14.26 6.62 -21.86
C TRP A 77 -13.74 7.70 -20.93
N ASN A 78 -14.33 7.82 -19.73
CA ASN A 78 -13.92 8.82 -18.74
C ASN A 78 -13.94 8.24 -17.31
N TYR A 79 -13.58 9.04 -16.29
CA TYR A 79 -13.62 8.59 -14.90
C TYR A 79 -14.96 7.97 -14.53
N TYR A 80 -14.91 7.03 -13.58
CA TYR A 80 -16.10 6.36 -13.09
C TYR A 80 -17.18 7.35 -12.66
N GLN A 81 -18.42 7.04 -13.03
CA GLN A 81 -19.61 7.78 -12.65
C GLN A 81 -20.73 6.76 -12.39
N PRO A 82 -21.63 7.01 -11.43
CA PRO A 82 -22.81 6.18 -11.28
C PRO A 82 -23.68 6.26 -12.53
N LEU A 83 -24.49 5.22 -12.74
CA LEU A 83 -25.57 5.25 -13.72
C LEU A 83 -26.55 6.40 -13.40
N GLN A 84 -27.26 6.87 -14.42
CA GLN A 84 -28.37 7.79 -14.24
C GLN A 84 -29.45 7.16 -13.33
N SER A 85 -30.32 7.98 -12.74
CA SER A 85 -31.39 7.51 -11.84
C SER A 85 -32.37 6.51 -12.49
N ASN A 86 -32.47 6.52 -13.81
CA ASN A 86 -33.27 5.60 -14.62
C ASN A 86 -32.51 4.31 -15.02
N GLY A 87 -31.29 4.10 -14.51
CA GLY A 87 -30.43 2.95 -14.80
C GLY A 87 -29.62 3.05 -16.09
N ARG A 88 -29.65 4.18 -16.80
CA ARG A 88 -28.88 4.38 -18.05
C ARG A 88 -27.42 4.73 -17.80
N LEU A 89 -26.57 4.49 -18.81
CA LEU A 89 -25.19 4.98 -18.83
C LEU A 89 -25.14 6.50 -18.64
N THR A 90 -24.06 6.98 -18.02
CA THR A 90 -23.82 8.41 -17.81
C THR A 90 -23.73 9.16 -19.15
N ASN A 91 -24.26 10.38 -19.18
CA ASN A 91 -24.16 11.32 -20.31
C ASN A 91 -23.31 12.56 -19.94
N TYR A 92 -22.62 12.51 -18.81
CA TYR A 92 -21.85 13.63 -18.30
C TYR A 92 -20.37 13.48 -18.67
N TRP A 93 -19.82 14.44 -19.41
CA TRP A 93 -18.46 14.36 -19.96
C TRP A 93 -17.36 14.90 -19.03
N TYR A 94 -17.73 15.57 -17.93
CA TYR A 94 -16.78 16.23 -17.02
C TYR A 94 -16.85 15.67 -15.59
N PRO A 95 -16.70 14.33 -15.39
CA PRO A 95 -16.85 13.72 -14.07
C PRO A 95 -15.81 14.20 -13.06
N ALA A 96 -16.12 14.02 -11.78
CA ALA A 96 -15.15 14.21 -10.70
C ALA A 96 -13.98 13.23 -10.82
N TYR A 97 -12.82 13.62 -10.30
CA TYR A 97 -11.61 12.79 -10.27
C TYR A 97 -11.87 11.45 -9.57
N ASN A 98 -11.62 10.32 -10.26
CA ASN A 98 -11.76 8.98 -9.70
C ASN A 98 -10.66 8.04 -10.25
N PRO A 99 -9.53 7.90 -9.55
CA PRO A 99 -8.36 7.14 -10.04
C PRO A 99 -8.40 5.65 -9.69
N THR A 100 -9.45 5.16 -9.02
CA THR A 100 -9.51 3.78 -8.50
C THR A 100 -10.52 2.92 -9.23
N ASN A 101 -11.71 3.45 -9.51
CA ASN A 101 -12.76 2.68 -10.16
C ASN A 101 -12.53 2.60 -11.68
N PRO A 102 -12.95 1.50 -12.34
CA PRO A 102 -12.88 1.40 -13.79
C PRO A 102 -13.56 2.57 -14.49
N MET A 103 -12.95 3.06 -15.58
CA MET A 103 -13.54 4.12 -16.40
C MET A 103 -14.92 3.71 -16.92
N ALA A 104 -15.82 4.69 -17.04
CA ALA A 104 -17.16 4.52 -17.56
C ALA A 104 -17.28 5.07 -18.98
N LEU A 105 -18.03 4.38 -19.83
CA LEU A 105 -18.39 4.83 -21.16
C LEU A 105 -19.45 5.94 -21.06
N VAL A 106 -19.22 7.04 -21.78
CA VAL A 106 -20.15 8.12 -22.04
C VAL A 106 -20.55 8.01 -23.52
N PRO A 107 -21.69 7.36 -23.83
CA PRO A 107 -21.99 6.91 -25.19
C PRO A 107 -21.99 8.04 -26.22
N THR A 108 -22.46 9.24 -25.85
CA THR A 108 -22.53 10.43 -26.72
C THR A 108 -21.17 10.93 -27.23
N HIS A 109 -20.07 10.38 -26.72
CA HIS A 109 -18.69 10.74 -27.07
C HIS A 109 -17.92 9.55 -27.70
N HIS A 110 -18.63 8.50 -28.12
CA HIS A 110 -18.04 7.36 -28.81
C HIS A 110 -18.22 7.47 -30.33
N GLU A 111 -17.18 7.15 -31.09
CA GLU A 111 -17.19 7.18 -32.55
C GLU A 111 -18.16 6.15 -33.13
N LEU A 112 -19.07 6.57 -34.00
CA LEU A 112 -20.10 5.70 -34.58
C LEU A 112 -19.77 5.21 -35.99
N GLY A 113 -18.76 5.78 -36.64
CA GLY A 113 -18.30 5.36 -37.94
C GLY A 113 -17.61 3.99 -37.95
N THR A 114 -17.25 3.55 -39.16
CA THR A 114 -16.43 2.35 -39.39
C THR A 114 -15.01 2.53 -38.84
N LYS A 115 -14.39 1.46 -38.36
CA LYS A 115 -13.07 1.50 -37.74
C LYS A 115 -12.18 0.40 -38.31
N LEU A 116 -11.03 0.78 -38.86
CA LEU A 116 -10.05 -0.18 -39.36
C LEU A 116 -9.15 -0.67 -38.21
N LEU A 117 -9.13 -1.97 -37.98
CA LEU A 117 -8.27 -2.63 -37.00
C LEU A 117 -7.14 -3.41 -37.71
N LEU A 118 -6.40 -4.22 -36.93
CA LEU A 118 -5.28 -5.01 -37.43
C LEU A 118 -5.72 -6.01 -38.51
N ASP A 119 -4.76 -6.39 -39.36
CA ASP A 119 -4.95 -7.36 -40.45
C ASP A 119 -6.16 -7.06 -41.37
N ASN A 120 -6.42 -5.77 -41.60
CA ASN A 120 -7.50 -5.23 -42.45
C ASN A 120 -8.93 -5.58 -41.98
N VAL A 121 -9.12 -5.88 -40.70
CA VAL A 121 -10.46 -6.08 -40.13
C VAL A 121 -11.17 -4.73 -40.00
N MET A 122 -12.36 -4.60 -40.58
CA MET A 122 -13.17 -3.38 -40.51
C MET A 122 -14.37 -3.59 -39.58
N LEU A 123 -14.47 -2.81 -38.51
CA LEU A 123 -15.69 -2.76 -37.70
C LEU A 123 -16.78 -1.98 -38.43
N PRO A 124 -18.03 -2.48 -38.46
CA PRO A 124 -19.14 -1.80 -39.10
C PRO A 124 -19.51 -0.53 -38.33
N ALA A 125 -20.04 0.48 -39.02
CA ALA A 125 -20.64 1.64 -38.37
C ALA A 125 -21.90 1.24 -37.56
N ALA A 126 -22.25 2.04 -36.57
CA ALA A 126 -23.46 1.86 -35.77
C ALA A 126 -24.72 1.89 -36.65
N GLN A 127 -25.67 0.98 -36.39
CA GLN A 127 -26.91 0.87 -37.16
C GLN A 127 -28.16 0.90 -36.25
N GLY A 128 -29.26 1.42 -36.81
CA GLY A 128 -30.57 1.40 -36.14
C GLY A 128 -30.54 2.06 -34.76
N SER A 129 -30.97 1.34 -33.72
CA SER A 129 -31.01 1.87 -32.35
C SER A 129 -29.63 2.24 -31.77
N GLN A 130 -28.53 1.72 -32.33
CA GLN A 130 -27.17 2.03 -31.88
C GLN A 130 -26.78 3.48 -32.17
N THR A 131 -27.42 4.15 -33.13
CA THR A 131 -27.14 5.56 -33.46
C THR A 131 -27.79 6.54 -32.47
N PHE A 132 -28.60 6.06 -31.51
CA PHE A 132 -29.36 6.89 -30.56
C PHE A 132 -28.78 6.79 -29.14
N LEU A 133 -27.60 7.40 -28.96
CA LEU A 133 -26.75 7.31 -27.77
C LEU A 133 -27.35 7.94 -26.49
N THR A 134 -28.41 8.75 -26.62
CA THR A 134 -29.09 9.43 -25.50
C THR A 134 -30.12 8.54 -24.77
N ASN A 135 -30.44 7.35 -25.31
CA ASN A 135 -31.57 6.54 -24.84
C ASN A 135 -31.23 5.09 -24.46
N ALA A 136 -29.96 4.69 -24.51
CA ALA A 136 -29.55 3.32 -24.25
C ALA A 136 -29.41 3.04 -22.74
N ASN A 137 -30.10 2.01 -22.23
CA ASN A 137 -29.88 1.49 -20.88
C ASN A 137 -28.48 0.85 -20.75
N TYR A 138 -27.94 0.37 -21.87
CA TYR A 138 -26.60 -0.16 -22.05
C TYR A 138 -26.15 0.18 -23.48
N ASP A 139 -24.95 0.73 -23.66
CA ASP A 139 -24.38 0.86 -25.00
C ASP A 139 -23.69 -0.44 -25.39
N LEU A 140 -24.39 -1.26 -26.19
CA LEU A 140 -23.85 -2.48 -26.76
C LEU A 140 -22.80 -2.19 -27.82
N TYR A 141 -22.81 -1.02 -28.46
CA TYR A 141 -21.93 -0.73 -29.60
C TYR A 141 -20.53 -0.33 -29.12
N GLY A 142 -20.39 0.69 -28.28
CA GLY A 142 -19.07 1.13 -27.81
C GLY A 142 -18.33 0.08 -26.97
N LEU A 143 -19.06 -0.72 -26.19
CA LEU A 143 -18.48 -1.89 -25.50
C LEU A 143 -18.03 -2.97 -26.50
N GLN A 144 -18.85 -3.29 -27.49
CA GLN A 144 -18.51 -4.29 -28.51
C GLN A 144 -17.31 -3.87 -29.34
N ASP A 145 -17.18 -2.58 -29.68
CA ASP A 145 -16.04 -2.03 -30.40
C ASP A 145 -14.75 -2.18 -29.59
N LEU A 146 -14.78 -1.90 -28.29
CA LEU A 146 -13.64 -2.11 -27.41
C LEU A 146 -13.26 -3.60 -27.32
N GLU A 147 -14.24 -4.51 -27.19
CA GLU A 147 -14.00 -5.96 -27.16
C GLU A 147 -13.43 -6.48 -28.49
N LEU A 148 -13.93 -6.01 -29.64
CA LEU A 148 -13.39 -6.42 -30.95
C LEU A 148 -12.00 -5.84 -31.21
N ALA A 149 -11.72 -4.64 -30.71
CA ALA A 149 -10.37 -4.06 -30.71
C ALA A 149 -9.41 -4.88 -29.84
N LEU A 150 -9.85 -5.32 -28.66
CA LEU A 150 -9.12 -6.24 -27.78
C LEU A 150 -8.82 -7.57 -28.49
N ASP A 151 -9.83 -8.19 -29.08
CA ASP A 151 -9.71 -9.46 -29.81
C ASP A 151 -8.74 -9.33 -31.00
N SER A 152 -8.85 -8.25 -31.77
CA SER A 152 -7.96 -7.95 -32.89
C SER A 152 -6.48 -7.96 -32.46
N ILE A 153 -6.18 -7.39 -31.28
CA ILE A 153 -4.83 -7.44 -30.71
C ILE A 153 -4.52 -8.86 -30.21
N PHE A 154 -5.36 -9.45 -29.35
CA PHE A 154 -5.10 -10.72 -28.67
C PHE A 154 -4.83 -11.90 -29.64
N TYR A 155 -5.55 -11.93 -30.75
CA TYR A 155 -5.38 -12.96 -31.78
C TYR A 155 -4.28 -12.66 -32.79
N HIS A 156 -3.65 -11.49 -32.74
CA HIS A 156 -2.53 -11.16 -33.62
C HIS A 156 -1.33 -12.08 -33.33
N GLN A 157 -0.68 -12.55 -34.39
CA GLN A 157 0.41 -13.54 -34.32
C GLN A 157 1.61 -13.11 -33.48
N ASN A 158 1.87 -11.79 -33.38
CA ASN A 158 3.01 -11.27 -32.61
C ASN A 158 2.80 -11.35 -31.09
N VAL A 159 1.57 -11.46 -30.58
CA VAL A 159 1.34 -11.33 -29.12
C VAL A 159 2.10 -12.39 -28.34
N GLY A 160 2.05 -13.65 -28.77
CA GLY A 160 2.75 -14.76 -28.13
C GLY A 160 4.25 -14.53 -27.98
N PRO A 161 5.02 -14.33 -29.08
CA PRO A 161 6.46 -14.05 -28.98
C PRO A 161 6.78 -12.73 -28.29
N PHE A 162 5.99 -11.67 -28.49
CA PHE A 162 6.23 -10.36 -27.90
C PHE A 162 6.09 -10.38 -26.37
N ILE A 163 4.96 -10.87 -25.86
CA ILE A 163 4.70 -11.01 -24.43
C ILE A 163 5.61 -12.08 -23.82
N GLY A 164 5.80 -13.20 -24.51
CA GLY A 164 6.67 -14.29 -24.07
C GLY A 164 8.09 -13.81 -23.79
N ARG A 165 8.71 -13.06 -24.71
CA ARG A 165 10.05 -12.48 -24.50
C ARG A 165 10.09 -11.58 -23.26
N GLN A 166 9.12 -10.69 -23.10
CA GLN A 166 9.08 -9.76 -21.97
C GLN A 166 8.90 -10.49 -20.63
N LEU A 167 8.04 -11.53 -20.58
CA LEU A 167 7.87 -12.34 -19.38
C LEU A 167 9.15 -13.07 -19.00
N ILE A 168 9.85 -13.65 -19.98
CA ILE A 168 11.15 -14.30 -19.73
C ILE A 168 12.16 -13.29 -19.19
N GLN A 169 12.23 -12.09 -19.79
CA GLN A 169 13.10 -11.01 -19.31
C GLN A 169 12.78 -10.59 -17.88
N ARG A 170 11.50 -10.45 -17.54
CA ARG A 170 11.08 -10.06 -16.19
C ARG A 170 11.34 -11.15 -15.16
N LEU A 171 11.15 -12.42 -15.52
CA LEU A 171 11.14 -13.51 -14.54
C LEU A 171 12.46 -14.30 -14.46
N VAL A 172 13.25 -14.37 -15.53
CA VAL A 172 14.36 -15.34 -15.65
C VAL A 172 15.66 -14.69 -16.11
N THR A 173 15.75 -14.20 -17.36
CA THR A 173 17.02 -13.73 -17.94
C THR A 173 16.82 -12.58 -18.93
N SER A 174 17.72 -11.59 -18.90
CA SER A 174 17.66 -10.39 -19.75
C SER A 174 17.77 -10.69 -21.26
N ASN A 175 18.43 -11.79 -21.62
CA ASN A 175 18.77 -12.15 -22.99
C ASN A 175 18.38 -13.61 -23.31
N PRO A 176 17.07 -13.91 -23.41
CA PRO A 176 16.62 -15.27 -23.71
C PRO A 176 17.01 -15.72 -25.11
N SER A 177 17.21 -17.03 -25.30
CA SER A 177 17.40 -17.58 -26.63
C SER A 177 16.13 -17.52 -27.48
N ARG A 178 16.29 -17.60 -28.80
CA ARG A 178 15.17 -17.69 -29.76
C ARG A 178 14.31 -18.93 -29.50
N ASP A 179 14.94 -20.06 -29.19
CA ASP A 179 14.24 -21.32 -28.94
C ASP A 179 13.39 -21.25 -27.67
N TYR A 180 13.86 -20.52 -26.65
CA TYR A 180 13.11 -20.28 -25.43
C TYR A 180 11.88 -19.40 -25.69
N VAL A 181 12.05 -18.29 -26.40
CA VAL A 181 10.92 -17.44 -26.83
C VAL A 181 9.91 -18.26 -27.65
N TYR A 182 10.40 -19.10 -28.56
CA TYR A 182 9.56 -19.98 -29.38
C TYR A 182 8.69 -20.91 -28.54
N ARG A 183 9.28 -21.65 -27.59
CA ARG A 183 8.52 -22.59 -26.74
C ARG A 183 7.45 -21.90 -25.91
N VAL A 184 7.78 -20.74 -25.32
CA VAL A 184 6.80 -19.95 -24.55
C VAL A 184 5.70 -19.41 -25.46
N ALA A 185 6.05 -18.93 -26.66
CA ALA A 185 5.08 -18.47 -27.65
C ALA A 185 4.13 -19.59 -28.11
N GLN A 186 4.62 -20.83 -28.27
CA GLN A 186 3.75 -21.98 -28.56
C GLN A 186 2.71 -22.21 -27.45
N VAL A 187 3.14 -22.19 -26.18
CA VAL A 187 2.22 -22.35 -25.04
C VAL A 187 1.24 -21.18 -24.91
N PHE A 188 1.69 -19.95 -25.21
CA PHE A 188 0.77 -18.82 -25.30
C PHE A 188 -0.28 -19.04 -26.39
N ASN A 189 0.12 -19.60 -27.53
CA ASN A 189 -0.80 -19.82 -28.64
C ASN A 189 -1.82 -20.94 -28.35
N ASP A 190 -1.39 -21.99 -27.64
CA ASP A 190 -2.21 -23.12 -27.22
C ASP A 190 -1.58 -23.79 -25.98
N ASN A 191 -2.30 -23.85 -24.87
CA ASN A 191 -1.86 -24.52 -23.64
C ASN A 191 -1.87 -26.06 -23.71
N GLY A 192 -2.12 -26.65 -24.89
CA GLY A 192 -2.29 -28.08 -25.12
C GLY A 192 -3.76 -28.54 -25.04
N SER A 193 -4.69 -27.63 -24.77
CA SER A 193 -6.14 -27.87 -24.72
C SER A 193 -6.92 -26.92 -25.64
N GLY A 194 -6.24 -26.24 -26.57
CA GLY A 194 -6.82 -25.26 -27.47
C GLY A 194 -7.07 -23.89 -26.84
N VAL A 195 -6.56 -23.62 -25.64
CA VAL A 195 -6.75 -22.33 -24.95
C VAL A 195 -5.55 -21.43 -25.18
N ARG A 196 -5.80 -20.31 -25.87
CA ARG A 196 -4.81 -19.24 -26.09
C ARG A 196 -4.71 -18.35 -24.85
N GLY A 197 -3.50 -17.91 -24.51
CA GLY A 197 -3.26 -16.90 -23.48
C GLY A 197 -3.49 -17.38 -22.05
N ASP A 198 -3.50 -18.70 -21.80
CA ASP A 198 -3.56 -19.25 -20.44
C ASP A 198 -2.30 -18.85 -19.66
N MET A 199 -2.43 -17.80 -18.85
CA MET A 199 -1.29 -17.24 -18.11
C MET A 199 -0.68 -18.20 -17.10
N GLN A 200 -1.45 -19.15 -16.56
CA GLN A 200 -0.89 -20.17 -15.68
C GLN A 200 0.04 -21.10 -16.46
N ALA A 201 -0.39 -21.54 -17.65
CA ALA A 201 0.43 -22.36 -18.53
C ALA A 201 1.66 -21.59 -19.05
N VAL A 202 1.48 -20.34 -19.48
CA VAL A 202 2.58 -19.49 -19.99
C VAL A 202 3.63 -19.21 -18.93
N ILE A 203 3.23 -18.81 -17.71
CA ILE A 203 4.18 -18.56 -16.62
C ILE A 203 4.89 -19.86 -16.22
N SER A 204 4.19 -20.99 -16.23
CA SER A 204 4.81 -22.30 -15.98
C SER A 204 5.84 -22.64 -17.05
N ALA A 205 5.53 -22.41 -18.33
CA ALA A 205 6.46 -22.63 -19.44
C ALA A 205 7.71 -21.75 -19.33
N VAL A 206 7.57 -20.49 -18.88
CA VAL A 206 8.72 -19.63 -18.56
C VAL A 206 9.54 -20.23 -17.41
N LEU A 207 8.94 -20.43 -16.24
CA LEU A 207 9.70 -20.78 -15.04
C LEU A 207 10.28 -22.21 -15.07
N LEU A 208 9.71 -23.12 -15.86
CA LEU A 208 10.11 -24.52 -15.94
C LEU A 208 10.90 -24.87 -17.21
N ASP A 209 11.18 -23.89 -18.08
CA ASP A 209 12.00 -24.11 -19.27
C ASP A 209 13.40 -24.65 -18.92
N TYR A 210 14.00 -25.45 -19.80
CA TYR A 210 15.33 -26.00 -19.54
C TYR A 210 16.38 -24.89 -19.37
N GLU A 211 16.29 -23.77 -20.10
CA GLU A 211 17.24 -22.65 -19.95
C GLU A 211 17.12 -22.03 -18.56
N ALA A 212 15.89 -21.91 -18.05
CA ALA A 212 15.60 -21.37 -16.73
C ALA A 212 16.09 -22.25 -15.57
N ARG A 213 16.28 -23.56 -15.80
CA ARG A 213 16.48 -24.55 -14.73
C ARG A 213 17.83 -25.26 -14.77
N ALA A 214 18.49 -25.30 -15.93
CA ALA A 214 19.67 -26.14 -16.11
C ALA A 214 20.95 -25.45 -15.59
N THR A 215 21.74 -26.19 -14.81
CA THR A 215 22.94 -25.67 -14.12
C THR A 215 24.10 -25.37 -15.06
N ASN A 216 24.07 -25.82 -16.32
CA ASN A 216 25.08 -25.44 -17.31
C ASN A 216 24.93 -23.98 -17.75
N PHE A 217 23.72 -23.41 -17.69
CA PHE A 217 23.49 -22.00 -18.03
C PHE A 217 23.98 -21.06 -16.94
N THR A 218 23.93 -21.44 -15.66
CA THR A 218 24.42 -20.60 -14.56
C THR A 218 25.94 -20.34 -14.64
N ALA A 219 26.69 -21.25 -15.30
CA ALA A 219 28.12 -21.08 -15.56
C ALA A 219 28.44 -20.10 -16.70
N LEU A 220 27.46 -19.76 -17.55
CA LEU A 220 27.67 -18.81 -18.65
C LEU A 220 27.76 -17.38 -18.10
N SER A 221 28.71 -16.61 -18.65
CA SER A 221 28.86 -15.18 -18.33
C SER A 221 27.78 -14.30 -18.96
N THR A 222 27.10 -14.80 -19.99
CA THR A 222 26.06 -14.09 -20.76
C THR A 222 24.64 -14.43 -20.31
N TYR A 223 24.48 -15.28 -19.30
CA TYR A 223 23.17 -15.75 -18.82
C TYR A 223 22.81 -15.15 -17.46
N GLY A 224 21.51 -14.93 -17.26
CA GLY A 224 20.93 -14.31 -16.07
C GLY A 224 20.40 -12.90 -16.34
N LYS A 225 20.17 -12.15 -15.28
CA LYS A 225 19.74 -10.75 -15.32
C LYS A 225 20.26 -9.99 -14.11
N GLN A 226 20.38 -8.68 -14.21
CA GLN A 226 20.60 -7.89 -13.01
C GLN A 226 19.34 -7.94 -12.14
N ARG A 227 19.52 -8.18 -10.84
CA ARG A 227 18.43 -8.11 -9.87
C ARG A 227 18.02 -6.65 -9.70
N GLU A 228 16.76 -6.35 -10.01
CA GLU A 228 16.23 -4.99 -9.90
C GLU A 228 16.39 -4.44 -8.46
N PRO A 229 16.67 -3.14 -8.29
CA PRO A 229 16.89 -2.53 -6.97
C PRO A 229 15.81 -2.83 -5.93
N LEU A 230 14.53 -2.73 -6.30
CA LEU A 230 13.42 -3.04 -5.41
C LEU A 230 13.35 -4.54 -5.06
N LEU A 231 13.73 -5.40 -6.01
CA LEU A 231 13.79 -6.86 -5.79
C LEU A 231 14.95 -7.25 -4.88
N ARG A 232 16.06 -6.50 -4.89
CA ARG A 232 17.15 -6.69 -3.91
C ARG A 232 16.65 -6.46 -2.49
N ALA A 233 15.99 -5.32 -2.23
CA ALA A 233 15.48 -4.99 -0.90
C ALA A 233 14.42 -6.00 -0.42
N THR A 234 13.46 -6.32 -1.27
CA THR A 234 12.38 -7.26 -0.93
C THR A 234 12.85 -8.71 -0.82
N ALA A 235 13.89 -9.13 -1.54
CA ALA A 235 14.49 -10.46 -1.37
C ALA A 235 15.07 -10.64 0.04
N VAL A 236 15.82 -9.64 0.54
CA VAL A 236 16.37 -9.66 1.90
C VAL A 236 15.25 -9.67 2.93
N ALA A 237 14.21 -8.86 2.70
CA ALA A 237 13.08 -8.83 3.61
C ALA A 237 12.26 -10.10 3.65
N ARG A 238 12.11 -10.81 2.53
CA ARG A 238 11.48 -12.13 2.54
C ARG A 238 12.34 -13.18 3.24
N ALA A 239 13.66 -13.13 3.02
CA ALA A 239 14.60 -14.07 3.62
C ALA A 239 14.66 -13.92 5.15
N LEU A 240 14.66 -12.68 5.65
CA LEU A 240 14.80 -12.35 7.06
C LEU A 240 13.50 -11.83 7.67
N ALA A 241 12.35 -12.22 7.11
CA ALA A 241 11.06 -11.78 7.64
C ALA A 241 10.87 -12.31 9.07
N PRO A 242 10.64 -11.44 10.07
CA PRO A 242 10.22 -11.91 11.40
C PRO A 242 8.92 -12.67 11.29
N ALA A 243 8.86 -13.85 11.91
CA ALA A 243 7.62 -14.60 12.01
C ALA A 243 6.59 -13.80 12.83
N PRO A 244 5.31 -13.76 12.42
CA PRO A 244 4.27 -13.20 13.27
C PRO A 244 4.22 -13.93 14.61
N LEU A 245 3.98 -13.19 15.69
CA LEU A 245 3.76 -13.76 17.02
C LEU A 245 2.28 -13.75 17.36
N THR A 246 1.84 -14.78 18.07
CA THR A 246 0.53 -14.79 18.73
C THR A 246 0.70 -14.48 20.20
N GLY A 247 -0.25 -13.74 20.76
CA GLY A 247 -0.28 -13.39 22.18
C GLY A 247 -1.69 -13.28 22.72
N SER A 248 -1.76 -12.88 23.99
CA SER A 248 -2.96 -12.40 24.64
C SER A 248 -2.83 -10.92 24.94
N TYR A 249 -3.95 -10.21 24.96
CA TYR A 249 -3.99 -8.84 25.44
C TYR A 249 -4.96 -8.69 26.62
N SER A 250 -4.68 -7.70 27.46
CA SER A 250 -5.57 -7.25 28.53
C SER A 250 -5.48 -5.73 28.70
N GLU A 251 -6.64 -5.10 28.83
CA GLU A 251 -6.81 -3.70 29.24
C GLU A 251 -7.60 -3.71 30.55
N ASN A 252 -7.09 -3.01 31.58
CA ASN A 252 -7.56 -3.14 32.96
C ASN A 252 -7.92 -1.78 33.59
N GLY A 253 -8.87 -1.07 32.97
CA GLY A 253 -9.44 0.18 33.49
C GLY A 253 -8.61 1.43 33.22
N ASP A 254 -7.53 1.32 32.44
CA ASP A 254 -6.67 2.44 32.05
C ASP A 254 -6.29 2.33 30.55
N ARG A 255 -5.69 3.37 29.98
CA ARG A 255 -5.39 3.46 28.54
C ARG A 255 -4.36 2.43 28.03
N PRO A 256 -3.34 2.01 28.80
CA PRO A 256 -2.39 1.02 28.32
C PRO A 256 -3.02 -0.36 28.14
N ILE A 257 -2.92 -0.90 26.94
CA ILE A 257 -3.21 -2.30 26.62
C ILE A 257 -1.91 -3.07 26.84
N THR A 258 -1.95 -4.09 27.69
CA THR A 258 -0.82 -5.00 27.92
C THR A 258 -0.93 -6.17 26.96
N ILE A 259 0.16 -6.44 26.23
CA ILE A 259 0.29 -7.61 25.36
C ILE A 259 1.29 -8.57 26.01
N THR A 260 0.95 -9.85 26.05
CA THR A 260 1.81 -10.93 26.52
C THR A 260 1.98 -11.98 25.43
N THR A 261 3.23 -12.32 25.13
CA THR A 261 3.59 -13.33 24.12
C THR A 261 4.11 -14.60 24.79
N GLY A 262 4.03 -15.73 24.06
CA GLY A 262 4.67 -16.98 24.50
C GLY A 262 6.20 -16.88 24.47
N PRO A 263 6.82 -16.68 23.29
CA PRO A 263 8.25 -16.40 23.15
C PRO A 263 8.57 -14.92 23.39
N ALA A 264 9.85 -14.59 23.47
CA ALA A 264 10.30 -13.20 23.57
C ALA A 264 9.94 -12.40 22.30
N HIS A 265 9.50 -11.15 22.45
CA HIS A 265 9.02 -10.32 21.35
C HIS A 265 10.13 -9.51 20.66
N HIS A 266 11.28 -9.29 21.31
CA HIS A 266 12.45 -8.57 20.77
C HIS A 266 12.25 -7.07 20.40
N LEU A 267 11.02 -6.56 20.47
CA LEU A 267 10.66 -5.13 20.36
C LEU A 267 11.26 -4.27 21.48
N ASN A 268 11.45 -2.99 21.19
CA ASN A 268 11.87 -1.91 22.10
C ASN A 268 10.81 -0.80 22.20
N ASN A 269 10.96 0.08 23.19
CA ASN A 269 10.12 1.29 23.29
C ASN A 269 10.28 2.15 22.03
N GLY A 270 9.14 2.61 21.48
CA GLY A 270 9.08 3.42 20.27
C GLY A 270 8.98 2.62 18.97
N ASP A 271 9.25 1.31 18.98
CA ASP A 271 9.02 0.46 17.81
C ASP A 271 7.54 0.52 17.40
N ASN A 272 7.25 0.41 16.10
CA ASN A 272 5.88 0.27 15.63
C ASN A 272 5.60 -1.15 15.16
N VAL A 273 4.45 -1.67 15.53
CA VAL A 273 4.02 -3.03 15.22
C VAL A 273 2.55 -3.03 14.80
N PHE A 274 2.21 -3.83 13.79
CA PHE A 274 0.83 -4.01 13.38
C PHE A 274 0.18 -5.08 14.27
N LEU A 275 -0.87 -4.69 14.98
CA LEU A 275 -1.59 -5.55 15.92
C LEU A 275 -3.00 -5.78 15.39
N SER A 276 -3.40 -7.05 15.38
CA SER A 276 -4.81 -7.44 15.20
C SER A 276 -5.31 -8.06 16.48
N PHE A 277 -6.50 -7.66 16.92
CA PHE A 277 -7.09 -8.12 18.18
C PHE A 277 -8.35 -8.93 17.91
N ALA A 278 -8.55 -9.98 18.69
CA ALA A 278 -9.78 -10.76 18.71
C ALA A 278 -10.30 -10.84 20.15
N ASP A 279 -11.57 -10.49 20.32
CA ASP A 279 -12.21 -10.44 21.63
C ASP A 279 -12.32 -11.83 22.29
N GLY A 280 -12.07 -11.87 23.60
CA GLY A 280 -12.36 -13.00 24.47
C GLY A 280 -13.14 -12.62 25.73
N SER A 281 -13.61 -11.38 25.81
CA SER A 281 -14.21 -10.76 27.00
C SER A 281 -15.66 -10.28 26.81
N GLY A 282 -16.21 -10.42 25.59
CA GLY A 282 -17.53 -9.90 25.23
C GLY A 282 -17.55 -8.38 25.02
N GLN A 283 -16.39 -7.77 24.79
CA GLN A 283 -16.23 -6.33 24.58
C GLN A 283 -15.69 -6.07 23.18
N VAL A 284 -15.95 -4.87 22.64
CA VAL A 284 -15.40 -4.49 21.33
C VAL A 284 -13.86 -4.49 21.41
N PRO A 285 -13.15 -5.28 20.59
CA PRO A 285 -11.69 -5.34 20.64
C PRO A 285 -11.07 -4.03 20.15
N PRO A 286 -9.81 -3.73 20.49
CA PRO A 286 -9.09 -2.60 19.92
C PRO A 286 -8.97 -2.71 18.38
N SER A 287 -8.80 -1.56 17.71
CA SER A 287 -8.65 -1.53 16.25
C SER A 287 -7.45 -2.34 15.76
N THR A 288 -7.61 -3.01 14.63
CA THR A 288 -6.50 -3.63 13.89
C THR A 288 -5.71 -2.57 13.12
N LYS A 289 -4.51 -2.22 13.59
CA LYS A 289 -3.65 -1.19 12.97
C LYS A 289 -2.20 -1.24 13.49
N ALA A 290 -1.36 -0.32 13.01
CA ALA A 290 -0.04 -0.07 13.59
C ALA A 290 -0.14 0.67 14.95
N PHE A 291 0.60 0.19 15.95
CA PHE A 291 0.74 0.78 17.27
C PHE A 291 2.22 1.03 17.59
N SER A 292 2.50 2.15 18.26
CA SER A 292 3.82 2.42 18.83
C SER A 292 3.93 1.82 20.23
N ILE A 293 4.99 1.04 20.46
CA ILE A 293 5.29 0.41 21.75
C ILE A 293 5.61 1.47 22.80
N GLN A 294 4.84 1.47 23.89
CA GLN A 294 4.99 2.43 24.98
C GLN A 294 6.01 1.97 26.02
N SER A 295 5.97 0.69 26.39
CA SER A 295 6.91 0.09 27.32
C SER A 295 7.12 -1.40 27.03
N THR A 296 8.32 -1.91 27.31
CA THR A 296 8.69 -3.33 27.24
C THR A 296 9.16 -3.83 28.62
N PRO A 297 8.26 -4.01 29.61
CA PRO A 297 8.63 -4.34 30.98
C PRO A 297 9.26 -5.73 31.16
N ALA A 298 9.04 -6.65 30.22
CA ALA A 298 9.67 -7.98 30.21
C ALA A 298 9.92 -8.42 28.76
N THR A 299 10.74 -9.45 28.55
CA THR A 299 11.07 -9.94 27.19
C THR A 299 9.85 -10.46 26.41
N ASN A 300 8.77 -10.82 27.11
CA ASN A 300 7.52 -11.33 26.57
C ASN A 300 6.31 -10.45 26.90
N VAL A 301 6.52 -9.23 27.39
CA VAL A 301 5.44 -8.30 27.73
C VAL A 301 5.78 -6.91 27.23
N PHE A 302 4.85 -6.33 26.47
CA PHE A 302 4.92 -4.94 26.05
C PHE A 302 3.55 -4.26 26.16
N THR A 303 3.53 -2.93 26.16
CA THR A 303 2.30 -2.14 26.21
C THR A 303 2.14 -1.22 25.01
N VAL A 304 0.90 -0.99 24.60
CA VAL A 304 0.50 0.03 23.62
C VAL A 304 -0.65 0.85 24.20
N ASN A 305 -0.93 2.04 23.66
CA ASN A 305 -2.08 2.83 24.13
C ASN A 305 -3.32 2.53 23.28
N ALA A 306 -4.46 2.34 23.95
CA ALA A 306 -5.76 2.35 23.29
C ALA A 306 -5.99 3.69 22.56
N ALA A 307 -6.59 3.61 21.38
CA ALA A 307 -6.88 4.76 20.54
C ALA A 307 -8.22 5.43 20.90
N GLY A 308 -8.48 6.61 20.32
CA GLY A 308 -9.74 7.33 20.53
C GLY A 308 -9.92 7.92 21.94
N LEU A 309 -8.82 8.06 22.70
CA LEU A 309 -8.81 8.55 24.08
C LEU A 309 -7.76 9.66 24.24
N ALA A 310 -8.19 10.82 24.73
CA ALA A 310 -7.30 11.87 25.21
C ALA A 310 -7.00 11.64 26.70
N SER A 311 -5.73 11.74 27.10
CA SER A 311 -5.32 11.64 28.50
C SER A 311 -5.18 13.01 29.13
N GLY A 312 -5.50 13.09 30.42
CA GLY A 312 -5.33 14.28 31.22
C GLY A 312 -5.18 13.98 32.70
N THR A 313 -5.05 15.04 33.48
CA THR A 313 -5.07 15.00 34.94
C THR A 313 -6.23 15.79 35.47
N TYR A 314 -6.59 15.57 36.72
CA TYR A 314 -7.62 16.36 37.38
C TYR A 314 -7.31 16.59 38.86
N SER A 315 -8.01 17.56 39.43
CA SER A 315 -8.16 17.73 40.86
C SER A 315 -9.60 18.07 41.20
N GLN A 316 -10.16 17.37 42.19
CA GLN A 316 -11.50 17.63 42.70
C GLN A 316 -11.41 18.45 43.98
N LEU A 317 -12.14 19.57 44.03
CA LEU A 317 -12.27 20.41 45.20
C LEU A 317 -13.75 20.47 45.61
N THR A 318 -14.01 20.35 46.91
CA THR A 318 -15.38 20.45 47.45
C THR A 318 -15.66 21.83 48.02
N ASN A 319 -16.89 22.31 47.88
CA ASN A 319 -17.38 23.54 48.49
C ASN A 319 -16.49 24.76 48.20
N VAL A 320 -16.09 24.94 46.94
CA VAL A 320 -15.28 26.06 46.48
C VAL A 320 -16.12 27.00 45.62
N THR A 321 -15.83 28.29 45.73
CA THR A 321 -16.47 29.32 44.90
C THR A 321 -15.70 29.50 43.61
N VAL A 322 -16.36 29.27 42.48
CA VAL A 322 -15.79 29.42 41.14
C VAL A 322 -16.72 30.24 40.25
N THR A 323 -16.16 30.86 39.21
CA THR A 323 -16.94 31.44 38.12
C THR A 323 -17.60 30.32 37.32
N ASN A 324 -18.92 30.36 37.17
CA ASN A 324 -19.68 29.58 36.22
C ASN A 324 -20.03 30.48 35.03
N THR A 325 -19.22 30.39 33.99
CA THR A 325 -19.38 31.20 32.77
C THR A 325 -20.67 30.84 32.05
N LEU A 326 -21.10 29.57 32.11
CA LEU A 326 -22.35 29.10 31.51
C LEU A 326 -23.59 29.75 32.14
N ALA A 327 -23.60 29.94 33.47
CA ALA A 327 -24.71 30.57 34.19
C ALA A 327 -24.55 32.08 34.37
N GLY A 328 -23.45 32.69 33.92
CA GLY A 328 -23.20 34.13 34.00
C GLY A 328 -22.94 34.66 35.42
N GLY A 329 -22.36 33.85 36.33
CA GLY A 329 -22.13 34.26 37.72
C GLY A 329 -21.21 33.32 38.50
N MET A 330 -20.92 33.65 39.77
CA MET A 330 -20.19 32.74 40.66
C MET A 330 -21.13 31.74 41.34
N ILE A 331 -20.62 30.53 41.58
CA ILE A 331 -21.32 29.48 42.34
C ILE A 331 -20.39 28.88 43.38
N THR A 332 -20.94 28.43 44.52
CA THR A 332 -20.21 27.64 45.50
C THR A 332 -20.69 26.19 45.43
N THR A 333 -19.83 25.27 45.00
CA THR A 333 -20.16 23.86 44.79
C THR A 333 -18.92 22.98 44.79
N ASN A 334 -19.08 21.67 44.60
CA ASN A 334 -17.98 20.76 44.33
C ASN A 334 -17.64 20.80 42.84
N VAL A 335 -16.36 20.88 42.53
CA VAL A 335 -15.87 21.07 41.17
C VAL A 335 -14.71 20.15 40.85
N ILE A 336 -14.58 19.83 39.57
CA ILE A 336 -13.43 19.12 39.02
C ILE A 336 -12.69 20.08 38.10
N PHE A 337 -11.40 20.28 38.37
CA PHE A 337 -10.46 20.98 37.51
C PHE A 337 -9.74 19.94 36.67
N ALA A 338 -10.07 19.85 35.38
CA ALA A 338 -9.45 18.90 34.45
C ALA A 338 -8.44 19.61 33.54
N THR A 339 -7.30 18.97 33.31
CA THR A 339 -6.28 19.38 32.34
C THR A 339 -6.16 18.30 31.28
N VAL A 340 -6.72 18.54 30.10
CA VAL A 340 -6.66 17.67 28.93
C VAL A 340 -6.20 18.55 27.75
N ASN A 341 -4.95 18.36 27.32
CA ASN A 341 -4.35 19.21 26.29
C ASN A 341 -5.10 19.10 24.96
N GLY A 342 -5.44 20.25 24.37
CA GLY A 342 -6.15 20.30 23.09
C GLY A 342 -7.53 19.64 23.11
N HIS A 343 -8.28 19.74 24.21
CA HIS A 343 -9.57 19.06 24.36
C HIS A 343 -10.59 19.49 23.28
N GLY A 344 -10.60 20.76 22.87
CA GLY A 344 -11.40 21.26 21.74
C GLY A 344 -12.89 21.47 22.02
N LEU A 345 -13.27 21.49 23.30
CA LEU A 345 -14.64 21.74 23.76
C LEU A 345 -14.78 23.18 24.30
N SER A 346 -15.98 23.75 24.19
CA SER A 346 -16.31 25.08 24.71
C SER A 346 -17.19 25.01 25.97
N VAL A 347 -17.36 26.15 26.62
CA VAL A 347 -18.33 26.30 27.73
C VAL A 347 -19.73 25.86 27.28
N GLY A 348 -20.40 25.07 28.10
CA GLY A 348 -21.71 24.49 27.82
C GLY A 348 -21.69 23.19 27.00
N ASN A 349 -20.52 22.71 26.57
CA ASN A 349 -20.44 21.41 25.90
C ASN A 349 -20.39 20.26 26.93
N PRO A 350 -21.10 19.14 26.65
CA PRO A 350 -20.98 17.93 27.43
C PRO A 350 -19.64 17.24 27.19
N VAL A 351 -19.15 16.53 28.21
CA VAL A 351 -17.95 15.70 28.13
C VAL A 351 -18.09 14.47 29.01
N TYR A 352 -17.70 13.30 28.52
CA TYR A 352 -17.53 12.13 29.37
C TYR A 352 -16.10 12.07 29.88
N LEU A 353 -15.93 11.85 31.19
CA LEU A 353 -14.64 11.60 31.81
C LEU A 353 -14.63 10.25 32.52
N ALA A 354 -13.60 9.45 32.23
CA ALA A 354 -13.23 8.28 33.01
C ALA A 354 -12.03 8.64 33.90
N PHE A 355 -12.20 8.65 35.21
CA PHE A 355 -11.14 8.86 36.18
C PHE A 355 -10.48 7.52 36.51
N THR A 356 -9.25 7.33 36.03
CA THR A 356 -8.53 6.06 36.15
C THR A 356 -7.76 5.95 37.47
N THR A 357 -7.48 7.08 38.11
CA THR A 357 -6.90 7.15 39.47
C THR A 357 -7.54 8.30 40.26
N GLY A 358 -7.32 8.36 41.58
CA GLY A 358 -7.79 9.45 42.45
C GLY A 358 -9.23 9.28 42.98
N GLY A 359 -10.07 8.47 42.33
CA GLY A 359 -11.36 8.03 42.87
C GLY A 359 -12.56 8.94 42.61
N ALA A 360 -12.44 9.95 41.75
CA ALA A 360 -13.62 10.67 41.25
C ALA A 360 -14.54 9.74 40.44
N SER A 361 -15.84 10.02 40.48
CA SER A 361 -16.86 9.22 39.81
C SER A 361 -16.80 9.38 38.28
N ASN A 362 -16.85 8.30 37.51
CA ASN A 362 -16.94 8.38 36.05
C ASN A 362 -18.32 8.92 35.62
N GLY A 363 -18.38 9.67 34.52
CA GLY A 363 -19.68 10.10 33.99
C GLY A 363 -19.62 11.22 32.97
N VAL A 364 -20.82 11.68 32.59
CA VAL A 364 -21.01 12.84 31.72
C VAL A 364 -21.12 14.10 32.57
N TYR A 365 -20.34 15.10 32.21
CA TYR A 365 -20.28 16.41 32.85
C TYR A 365 -20.55 17.51 31.84
N GLN A 366 -20.83 18.71 32.35
CA GLN A 366 -20.99 19.92 31.55
C GLN A 366 -19.86 20.91 31.88
N ILE A 367 -19.23 21.45 30.84
CA ILE A 367 -18.18 22.47 31.00
C ILE A 367 -18.80 23.79 31.44
N ILE A 368 -18.52 24.22 32.66
CA ILE A 368 -19.03 25.49 33.20
C ILE A 368 -18.10 26.68 32.94
N THR A 369 -16.80 26.42 32.79
CA THR A 369 -15.77 27.42 32.49
C THR A 369 -14.60 26.72 31.79
N SER A 370 -13.96 27.40 30.83
CA SER A 370 -12.74 26.96 30.16
C SER A 370 -11.71 28.08 30.29
N THR A 371 -10.53 27.80 30.85
CA THR A 371 -9.50 28.83 31.10
C THR A 371 -8.53 28.98 29.92
N ASN A 372 -8.36 27.93 29.13
CA ASN A 372 -7.64 27.92 27.86
C ASN A 372 -8.02 26.65 27.08
N ALA A 373 -7.29 26.34 25.99
CA ALA A 373 -7.51 25.16 25.16
C ALA A 373 -7.14 23.80 25.80
N ASN A 374 -6.61 23.82 27.04
CA ASN A 374 -6.11 22.64 27.75
C ASN A 374 -6.83 22.39 29.07
N THR A 375 -7.61 23.34 29.58
CA THR A 375 -8.12 23.31 30.97
C THR A 375 -9.56 23.79 31.05
N PHE A 376 -10.37 23.01 31.76
CA PHE A 376 -11.79 23.29 31.94
C PHE A 376 -12.30 22.85 33.32
N PHE A 377 -13.38 23.46 33.76
CA PHE A 377 -14.02 23.23 35.05
C PHE A 377 -15.38 22.59 34.88
N LEU A 378 -15.69 21.65 35.76
CA LEU A 378 -16.95 20.90 35.81
C LEU A 378 -17.55 21.03 37.21
N THR A 379 -18.87 20.96 37.31
CA THR A 379 -19.52 20.71 38.62
C THR A 379 -19.63 19.20 38.84
N THR A 380 -19.56 18.76 40.09
CA THR A 380 -19.75 17.35 40.45
C THR A 380 -20.66 17.23 41.67
N ALA A 381 -21.48 16.18 41.71
CA ALA A 381 -22.25 15.82 42.90
C ALA A 381 -21.39 15.05 43.93
N ASP A 382 -20.19 14.62 43.52
CA ASP A 382 -19.29 13.83 44.35
C ASP A 382 -18.76 14.67 45.53
N THR A 383 -18.97 14.16 46.74
CA THR A 383 -18.61 14.81 48.01
C THR A 383 -17.24 14.38 48.55
N ASN A 384 -16.56 13.44 47.90
CA ASN A 384 -15.25 12.96 48.33
C ASN A 384 -14.18 14.06 48.12
N LYS A 385 -13.53 14.46 49.21
CA LYS A 385 -12.84 15.76 49.28
C LYS A 385 -11.41 15.80 48.73
N ILE A 386 -10.76 14.69 48.40
CA ILE A 386 -9.36 14.74 47.92
C ILE A 386 -9.14 13.65 46.88
N SER A 387 -9.27 14.03 45.62
CA SER A 387 -9.21 13.14 44.49
C SER A 387 -8.51 13.92 43.38
N SER A 388 -7.18 13.83 43.35
CA SER A 388 -6.38 14.20 42.20
C SER A 388 -5.85 12.93 41.56
N GLY A 389 -5.74 12.93 40.24
CA GLY A 389 -5.37 11.74 39.52
C GLY A 389 -5.40 11.93 38.02
N SER A 390 -5.44 10.82 37.32
CA SER A 390 -5.51 10.74 35.87
C SER A 390 -6.94 10.56 35.42
N CYS A 391 -7.25 11.16 34.28
CA CYS A 391 -8.52 10.97 33.60
C CYS A 391 -8.31 10.72 32.11
N LEU A 392 -9.27 10.05 31.51
CA LEU A 392 -9.37 9.80 30.08
C LEU A 392 -10.67 10.41 29.57
N MET A 393 -10.60 10.98 28.37
CA MET A 393 -11.71 11.59 27.66
C MET A 393 -11.86 10.90 26.29
N PRO A 394 -12.97 10.20 26.02
CA PRO A 394 -13.30 9.74 24.68
C PRO A 394 -13.29 10.89 23.68
N LYS A 395 -12.43 10.78 22.67
CA LYS A 395 -12.29 11.79 21.62
C LYS A 395 -11.79 11.15 20.33
N PHE A 396 -12.63 11.15 19.31
CA PHE A 396 -12.23 10.80 17.95
C PHE A 396 -11.94 12.10 17.19
N SER A 397 -10.65 12.46 17.09
CA SER A 397 -10.22 13.62 16.32
C SER A 397 -10.05 13.24 14.85
N LEU A 398 -10.83 13.81 13.96
CA LEU A 398 -10.80 13.51 12.53
C LEU A 398 -10.32 14.78 11.80
N ASN A 399 -9.04 14.85 11.46
CA ASN A 399 -8.41 16.00 10.80
C ASN A 399 -7.73 15.58 9.49
N GLY A 400 -8.45 15.64 8.37
CA GLY A 400 -7.92 16.09 7.08
C GLY A 400 -6.79 15.32 6.37
N GLY A 401 -6.40 14.13 6.83
CA GLY A 401 -5.39 13.31 6.15
C GLY A 401 -5.96 12.51 4.96
N LEU A 402 -5.07 11.93 4.14
CA LEU A 402 -5.39 10.99 3.04
C LEU A 402 -5.97 9.65 3.52
N THR A 403 -6.35 9.54 4.78
CA THR A 403 -6.81 8.31 5.42
C THR A 403 -8.20 8.56 6.03
N GLY A 404 -9.18 7.76 5.61
CA GLY A 404 -10.39 7.26 6.29
C GLY A 404 -11.31 8.05 7.24
N GLY A 405 -11.01 9.26 7.72
CA GLY A 405 -11.84 9.94 8.74
C GLY A 405 -12.70 11.10 8.19
N GLY A 406 -13.98 11.20 8.57
CA GLY A 406 -14.84 12.30 8.11
C GLY A 406 -16.33 12.11 8.36
N TYR A 407 -17.14 12.91 7.67
CA TYR A 407 -18.58 12.70 7.57
C TYR A 407 -19.09 12.92 6.15
N SER A 408 -20.15 12.20 5.80
CA SER A 408 -20.98 12.47 4.64
C SER A 408 -22.43 12.63 5.09
N GLN A 409 -23.16 13.53 4.44
CA GLN A 409 -24.57 13.74 4.69
C GLN A 409 -25.36 13.57 3.40
N ALA A 410 -26.41 12.76 3.47
CA ALA A 410 -27.39 12.59 2.42
C ALA A 410 -28.79 12.78 3.01
N GLY A 411 -29.45 13.87 2.63
CA GLY A 411 -30.70 14.27 3.27
C GLY A 411 -30.44 14.66 4.73
N THR A 412 -31.23 14.10 5.65
CA THR A 412 -31.04 14.28 7.11
C THR A 412 -30.11 13.25 7.73
N THR A 413 -29.63 12.25 6.97
CA THR A 413 -28.74 11.22 7.51
C THR A 413 -27.30 11.68 7.39
N ILE A 414 -26.61 11.80 8.52
CA ILE A 414 -25.16 12.03 8.57
C ILE A 414 -24.50 10.70 8.90
N THR A 415 -23.63 10.22 8.02
CA THR A 415 -22.75 9.07 8.26
C THR A 415 -21.39 9.59 8.71
N ILE A 416 -20.95 9.17 9.88
CA ILE A 416 -19.63 9.47 10.45
C ILE A 416 -18.72 8.28 10.18
N SER A 417 -17.51 8.55 9.67
CA SER A 417 -16.44 7.57 9.46
C SER A 417 -15.31 7.84 10.45
N THR A 418 -14.98 6.86 11.30
CA THR A 418 -13.88 6.94 12.27
C THR A 418 -12.65 6.18 11.77
N PHE A 419 -11.45 6.60 12.21
CA PHE A 419 -10.20 5.88 11.92
C PHE A 419 -10.07 4.56 12.67
N ASP A 420 -10.59 4.56 13.88
CA ASP A 420 -10.48 3.48 14.84
C ASP A 420 -11.84 2.86 15.04
N THR A 421 -11.83 1.58 15.41
CA THR A 421 -13.03 0.89 15.85
C THR A 421 -13.66 1.65 17.01
N HIS A 422 -14.91 2.06 16.84
CA HIS A 422 -15.68 2.67 17.92
C HIS A 422 -16.49 1.61 18.67
N TRP A 423 -16.88 1.93 19.90
CA TRP A 423 -17.67 1.06 20.77
C TRP A 423 -19.12 1.54 20.93
N LEU A 424 -19.54 2.50 20.10
CA LEU A 424 -20.87 3.08 20.14
C LEU A 424 -21.93 2.07 19.70
N HIS A 425 -23.09 2.16 20.33
CA HIS A 425 -24.31 1.43 20.00
C HIS A 425 -25.43 2.39 19.60
N THR A 426 -26.49 1.85 18.99
CA THR A 426 -27.71 2.63 18.74
C THR A 426 -28.24 3.25 20.02
N SER A 427 -28.64 4.51 19.96
CA SER A 427 -29.11 5.36 21.07
C SER A 427 -28.02 5.88 22.02
N ASP A 428 -26.76 5.50 21.85
CA ASP A 428 -25.68 6.17 22.58
C ASP A 428 -25.61 7.65 22.21
N ASN A 429 -25.32 8.51 23.17
CA ASN A 429 -25.19 9.93 22.92
C ASN A 429 -23.74 10.30 22.58
N VAL A 430 -23.57 11.12 21.57
CA VAL A 430 -22.28 11.70 21.16
C VAL A 430 -22.42 13.21 21.02
N TYR A 431 -21.41 13.98 21.41
CA TYR A 431 -21.30 15.37 20.98
C TYR A 431 -20.41 15.42 19.74
N ILE A 432 -20.92 16.02 18.67
CA ILE A 432 -20.19 16.15 17.41
C ILE A 432 -19.87 17.61 17.18
N HIS A 433 -18.60 17.92 16.99
CA HIS A 433 -18.09 19.23 16.62
C HIS A 433 -17.67 19.21 15.15
N PHE A 434 -18.55 19.69 14.28
CA PHE A 434 -18.27 19.86 12.85
C PHE A 434 -17.41 21.11 12.63
N LYS A 435 -16.27 20.96 11.96
CA LYS A 435 -15.34 22.07 11.66
C LYS A 435 -15.55 22.66 10.26
N SER A 436 -16.37 22.01 9.45
CA SER A 436 -16.65 22.38 8.06
C SER A 436 -18.05 21.89 7.65
N GLY A 437 -18.63 22.56 6.67
CA GLY A 437 -19.97 22.29 6.18
C GLY A 437 -21.08 22.97 6.98
N THR A 438 -22.30 22.50 6.76
CA THR A 438 -23.53 23.12 7.29
C THR A 438 -24.17 22.33 8.43
N ALA A 439 -23.62 21.16 8.79
CA ALA A 439 -24.10 20.36 9.90
C ALA A 439 -23.87 21.09 11.24
N VAL A 440 -24.86 21.04 12.13
CA VAL A 440 -24.83 21.78 13.40
C VAL A 440 -24.06 20.99 14.46
N SER A 441 -23.11 21.62 15.14
CA SER A 441 -22.39 21.00 16.24
C SER A 441 -23.29 20.94 17.48
N GLN A 442 -23.60 19.73 17.95
CA GLN A 442 -24.49 19.48 19.08
C GLN A 442 -24.38 18.01 19.54
N SER A 443 -25.16 17.66 20.56
CA SER A 443 -25.37 16.26 20.93
C SER A 443 -26.34 15.57 19.98
N TYR A 444 -25.99 14.36 19.56
CA TYR A 444 -26.79 13.49 18.73
C TYR A 444 -26.91 12.12 19.38
N PRO A 445 -28.09 11.48 19.36
CA PRO A 445 -28.19 10.05 19.55
C PRO A 445 -27.68 9.33 18.29
N VAL A 446 -26.93 8.25 18.48
CA VAL A 446 -26.52 7.35 17.40
C VAL A 446 -27.76 6.65 16.85
N ALA A 447 -28.06 6.88 15.56
CA ALA A 447 -29.23 6.33 14.90
C ALA A 447 -29.01 4.88 14.42
N SER A 448 -27.83 4.57 13.88
CA SER A 448 -27.45 3.23 13.44
C SER A 448 -25.93 3.05 13.46
N VAL A 449 -25.48 1.80 13.51
CA VAL A 449 -24.06 1.41 13.45
C VAL A 449 -23.91 0.39 12.32
N PRO A 450 -23.61 0.84 11.08
CA PRO A 450 -23.44 -0.08 9.94
C PRO A 450 -22.27 -1.04 10.12
N ASP A 451 -21.16 -0.57 10.68
CA ASP A 451 -19.95 -1.37 10.93
C ASP A 451 -19.11 -0.77 12.08
N ALA A 452 -17.96 -1.38 12.36
CA ALA A 452 -17.09 -1.02 13.49
C ALA A 452 -16.46 0.39 13.39
N THR A 453 -16.45 0.99 12.21
CA THR A 453 -15.84 2.30 11.90
C THR A 453 -16.83 3.33 11.41
N HIS A 454 -18.12 2.97 11.35
CA HIS A 454 -19.18 3.84 10.86
C HIS A 454 -20.38 3.82 11.78
N PHE A 455 -20.91 5.02 12.04
CA PHE A 455 -22.21 5.19 12.67
C PHE A 455 -22.94 6.38 12.04
N THR A 456 -24.26 6.39 12.15
CA THR A 456 -25.09 7.45 11.60
C THR A 456 -25.77 8.26 12.70
N VAL A 457 -26.00 9.55 12.45
CA VAL A 457 -26.87 10.42 13.24
C VAL A 457 -27.87 11.13 12.34
N THR A 458 -28.95 11.67 12.92
CA THR A 458 -29.98 12.39 12.18
C THR A 458 -29.87 13.89 12.42
N ALA A 459 -29.65 14.66 11.35
CA ALA A 459 -29.66 16.11 11.33
C ALA A 459 -31.08 16.67 11.33
N SER A 460 -31.25 17.88 11.86
CA SER A 460 -32.52 18.63 11.80
C SER A 460 -32.82 19.21 10.42
N SER A 461 -31.80 19.37 9.57
CA SER A 461 -31.90 19.91 8.22
C SER A 461 -31.33 18.95 7.18
N SER A 462 -31.88 19.01 5.97
CA SER A 462 -31.43 18.21 4.84
C SER A 462 -30.25 18.88 4.11
N ALA A 463 -29.20 18.12 3.80
CA ALA A 463 -28.08 18.57 2.97
C ALA A 463 -27.49 17.41 2.14
N SER A 464 -26.62 17.75 1.20
CA SER A 464 -25.78 16.81 0.45
C SER A 464 -24.34 17.31 0.49
N GLN A 465 -23.53 16.78 1.39
CA GLN A 465 -22.18 17.30 1.66
C GLN A 465 -21.24 16.22 2.21
N THR A 466 -19.94 16.38 1.97
CA THR A 466 -18.91 15.48 2.47
C THR A 466 -17.70 16.30 2.92
N PHE A 467 -17.23 16.06 4.14
CA PHE A 467 -16.06 16.73 4.71
C PHE A 467 -15.24 15.75 5.55
N ASN A 468 -13.96 16.05 5.73
CA ASN A 468 -12.97 15.20 6.42
C ASN A 468 -12.47 15.82 7.75
N THR A 469 -13.21 16.79 8.29
CA THR A 469 -12.81 17.53 9.50
C THR A 469 -13.95 17.64 10.51
N LEU A 470 -13.82 16.90 11.62
CA LEU A 470 -14.71 16.97 12.78
C LEU A 470 -14.01 16.40 14.03
N ASP A 471 -14.55 16.70 15.20
CA ASP A 471 -14.23 15.96 16.43
C ASP A 471 -15.51 15.31 16.97
N VAL A 472 -15.43 14.04 17.37
CA VAL A 472 -16.54 13.31 18.01
C VAL A 472 -16.16 12.99 19.44
N TYR A 473 -17.08 13.29 20.36
CA TYR A 473 -16.93 13.06 21.79
C TYR A 473 -18.03 12.12 22.26
N PRO A 474 -17.77 10.80 22.33
CA PRO A 474 -18.68 9.87 22.97
C PRO A 474 -19.04 10.31 24.38
N LEU A 475 -20.34 10.34 24.68
CA LEU A 475 -20.87 10.65 26.02
C LEU A 475 -21.21 9.36 26.79
N THR A 476 -20.53 8.27 26.45
CA THR A 476 -20.70 6.94 27.03
C THR A 476 -19.35 6.37 27.45
N ALA A 477 -19.38 5.38 28.34
CA ALA A 477 -18.16 4.79 28.89
C ALA A 477 -17.32 4.10 27.80
N PRO A 478 -16.00 4.37 27.71
CA PRO A 478 -15.11 3.60 26.86
C PRO A 478 -14.87 2.18 27.40
N PRO A 479 -14.66 1.17 26.55
CA PRO A 479 -14.36 -0.20 26.96
C PRO A 479 -12.90 -0.31 27.43
N LEU A 480 -12.65 0.14 28.65
CA LEU A 480 -11.33 0.10 29.27
C LEU A 480 -11.02 -1.23 29.98
N VAL A 481 -11.99 -2.14 30.07
CA VAL A 481 -11.81 -3.48 30.66
C VAL A 481 -12.16 -4.52 29.62
N ARG A 482 -11.15 -5.11 28.98
CA ARG A 482 -11.32 -6.10 27.91
C ARG A 482 -10.07 -6.95 27.75
N SER A 483 -10.25 -8.15 27.22
CA SER A 483 -9.16 -9.09 27.00
C SER A 483 -9.47 -10.03 25.84
N GLY A 484 -8.44 -10.71 25.35
CA GLY A 484 -8.58 -11.65 24.26
C GLY A 484 -7.23 -12.06 23.71
N THR A 485 -7.23 -12.49 22.45
CA THR A 485 -6.01 -12.88 21.73
C THR A 485 -5.59 -11.78 20.77
N ASN A 486 -4.29 -11.71 20.47
CA ASN A 486 -3.77 -10.79 19.46
C ASN A 486 -2.75 -11.46 18.54
N LEU A 487 -2.71 -11.01 17.30
CA LEU A 487 -1.67 -11.30 16.33
C LEU A 487 -0.75 -10.09 16.22
N ILE A 488 0.56 -10.34 16.27
CA ILE A 488 1.63 -9.35 16.23
C ILE A 488 2.38 -9.51 14.93
N GLN A 489 2.33 -8.49 14.08
CA GLN A 489 3.02 -8.44 12.80
C GLN A 489 4.03 -7.29 12.83
N TYR A 490 5.31 -7.63 12.83
CA TYR A 490 6.40 -6.66 12.94
C TYR A 490 6.47 -5.67 11.79
N SER A 491 6.09 -6.08 10.58
CA SER A 491 6.15 -5.24 9.40
C SER A 491 4.75 -4.88 8.90
N ALA A 492 4.57 -3.62 8.51
CA ALA A 492 3.42 -3.17 7.71
C ALA A 492 3.81 -2.96 6.23
N PHE A 493 4.94 -3.52 5.79
CA PHE A 493 5.47 -3.46 4.40
C PHE A 493 5.60 -2.05 3.81
N ASN A 494 5.78 -1.03 4.65
CA ASN A 494 6.01 0.33 4.18
C ASN A 494 7.48 0.54 3.80
N ILE A 495 7.74 0.90 2.54
CA ILE A 495 9.09 1.23 2.04
C ILE A 495 9.21 2.71 1.63
N GLY A 496 8.10 3.47 1.67
CA GLY A 496 8.05 4.87 1.25
C GLY A 496 8.31 5.09 -0.24
N ALA A 497 8.53 6.34 -0.61
CA ALA A 497 9.04 6.70 -1.94
C ALA A 497 10.56 6.45 -1.97
N THR A 498 10.98 5.58 -2.88
CA THR A 498 12.36 5.10 -3.05
C THR A 498 12.98 5.52 -4.37
N ASP A 499 12.45 6.55 -5.04
CA ASP A 499 12.95 7.02 -6.35
C ASP A 499 14.41 7.51 -6.27
N SER A 500 14.77 8.21 -5.19
CA SER A 500 16.12 8.73 -4.99
C SER A 500 17.13 7.66 -4.52
N SER A 501 16.65 6.60 -3.89
CA SER A 501 17.50 5.55 -3.28
C SER A 501 17.64 4.32 -4.17
N LEU A 502 16.55 3.85 -4.76
CA LEU A 502 16.47 2.62 -5.55
C LEU A 502 16.21 2.89 -7.04
N SER A 503 15.95 4.14 -7.45
CA SER A 503 15.49 4.46 -8.82
C SER A 503 14.19 3.74 -9.22
N GLN A 504 13.50 3.15 -8.25
CA GLN A 504 12.24 2.45 -8.41
C GLN A 504 11.40 2.71 -7.16
N SER A 505 10.13 3.05 -7.35
CA SER A 505 9.15 3.24 -6.29
C SER A 505 7.89 2.46 -6.62
N PRO A 506 7.31 1.70 -5.68
CA PRO A 506 6.03 1.04 -5.91
C PRO A 506 4.98 2.03 -6.44
N LEU A 507 4.28 1.63 -7.50
CA LEU A 507 3.22 2.42 -8.16
C LEU A 507 3.67 3.76 -8.78
N ASN A 508 4.98 4.02 -8.90
CA ASN A 508 5.51 5.26 -9.48
C ASN A 508 6.42 4.98 -10.68
N SER A 509 5.89 4.27 -11.69
CA SER A 509 6.63 4.02 -12.93
C SER A 509 6.88 5.34 -13.68
N PRO A 510 8.14 5.65 -14.04
CA PRO A 510 8.47 6.92 -14.71
C PRO A 510 8.06 6.95 -16.18
N THR A 511 7.83 5.78 -16.78
CA THR A 511 7.41 5.64 -18.19
C THR A 511 6.38 4.52 -18.36
N VAL A 512 5.77 4.47 -19.56
CA VAL A 512 4.93 3.35 -20.01
C VAL A 512 5.67 2.00 -20.06
N PHE A 513 6.98 2.00 -20.17
CA PHE A 513 7.81 0.78 -20.14
C PHE A 513 8.08 0.29 -18.72
N ASN A 514 7.38 0.86 -17.74
CA ASN A 514 7.72 0.76 -16.34
C ASN A 514 9.06 1.47 -16.07
N PHE A 515 9.99 0.83 -15.34
CA PHE A 515 11.26 1.43 -14.95
C PHE A 515 12.38 1.35 -16.00
N PHE A 516 12.27 0.50 -17.03
CA PHE A 516 13.31 0.32 -18.05
C PHE A 516 12.76 -0.29 -19.34
N PHE A 517 13.43 -0.03 -20.46
CA PHE A 517 13.05 -0.53 -21.78
C PHE A 517 13.42 -2.02 -21.95
N PRO A 518 12.51 -2.89 -22.44
CA PRO A 518 12.79 -4.32 -22.65
C PRO A 518 13.93 -4.62 -23.64
N SER A 519 14.27 -3.66 -24.51
CA SER A 519 15.34 -3.77 -25.51
C SER A 519 16.57 -2.92 -25.17
N TYR A 520 16.70 -2.42 -23.94
CA TYR A 520 17.88 -1.64 -23.56
C TYR A 520 19.14 -2.52 -23.56
N GLU A 521 20.22 -1.97 -24.12
CA GLU A 521 21.53 -2.61 -24.21
C GLU A 521 22.55 -1.71 -23.52
N PHE A 522 23.23 -2.22 -22.50
CA PHE A 522 24.16 -1.44 -21.71
C PHE A 522 25.48 -1.24 -22.46
N PRO A 523 25.90 0.02 -22.73
CA PRO A 523 27.06 0.30 -23.57
C PRO A 523 28.35 -0.40 -23.13
N GLY A 524 29.20 -0.73 -24.10
CA GLY A 524 30.50 -1.35 -23.88
C GLY A 524 30.50 -2.84 -24.19
N ALA A 525 31.15 -3.64 -23.33
CA ALA A 525 31.41 -5.06 -23.59
C ALA A 525 30.13 -5.91 -23.73
N LEU A 526 29.04 -5.54 -23.05
CA LEU A 526 27.77 -6.29 -23.08
C LEU A 526 27.04 -6.09 -24.41
N THR A 527 26.82 -4.85 -24.84
CA THR A 527 26.28 -4.55 -26.18
C THR A 527 27.20 -5.06 -27.29
N ALA A 528 28.53 -4.96 -27.15
CA ALA A 528 29.47 -5.50 -28.14
C ALA A 528 29.38 -7.02 -28.28
N ALA A 529 28.93 -7.71 -27.23
CA ALA A 529 28.63 -9.14 -27.24
C ALA A 529 27.20 -9.45 -27.74
N GLY A 530 26.42 -8.44 -28.15
CA GLY A 530 25.06 -8.59 -28.66
C GLY A 530 24.01 -8.91 -27.58
N LEU A 531 24.26 -8.54 -26.32
CA LEU A 531 23.37 -8.85 -25.20
C LEU A 531 22.36 -7.73 -24.95
N THR A 532 21.08 -8.10 -24.85
CA THR A 532 20.06 -7.24 -24.25
C THR A 532 20.16 -7.27 -22.73
N THR A 533 20.18 -6.11 -22.08
CA THR A 533 20.40 -5.98 -20.63
C THR A 533 19.45 -4.94 -20.00
N PRO A 534 18.12 -5.17 -20.01
CA PRO A 534 17.13 -4.13 -19.70
C PRO A 534 17.32 -3.46 -18.34
N GLU A 535 17.54 -4.27 -17.31
CA GLU A 535 17.64 -3.83 -15.91
C GLU A 535 18.83 -2.89 -15.66
N PHE A 536 19.87 -2.97 -16.50
CA PHE A 536 21.05 -2.11 -16.39
C PHE A 536 20.76 -0.64 -16.71
N GLN A 537 19.60 -0.32 -17.29
CA GLN A 537 19.18 1.06 -17.47
C GLN A 537 19.02 1.81 -16.12
N LEU A 538 18.80 1.08 -15.03
CA LEU A 538 18.73 1.62 -13.68
C LEU A 538 20.11 1.76 -13.00
N THR A 539 21.17 1.34 -13.68
CA THR A 539 22.50 1.20 -13.10
C THR A 539 23.44 2.32 -13.54
N SER A 540 23.91 3.07 -12.55
CA SER A 540 24.97 4.07 -12.67
C SER A 540 25.84 4.02 -11.41
N ASP A 541 27.01 4.64 -11.45
CA ASP A 541 27.90 4.73 -10.27
C ASP A 541 27.16 5.31 -9.05
N THR A 542 26.31 6.32 -9.29
CA THR A 542 25.48 6.94 -8.25
C THR A 542 24.37 6.00 -7.76
N SER A 543 23.65 5.32 -8.67
CA SER A 543 22.53 4.48 -8.24
C SER A 543 23.01 3.24 -7.49
N VAL A 544 24.18 2.69 -7.85
CA VAL A 544 24.80 1.59 -7.11
C VAL A 544 25.14 2.02 -5.67
N ALA A 545 25.78 3.19 -5.50
CA ALA A 545 26.10 3.71 -4.17
C ALA A 545 24.84 4.00 -3.33
N ASN A 546 23.81 4.60 -3.93
CA ASN A 546 22.55 4.87 -3.24
C ASN A 546 21.83 3.59 -2.80
N GLN A 547 21.85 2.55 -3.64
CA GLN A 547 21.28 1.25 -3.29
C GLN A 547 22.05 0.57 -2.16
N MET A 548 23.38 0.67 -2.13
CA MET A 548 24.20 0.17 -1.01
C MET A 548 23.81 0.88 0.29
N ASN A 549 23.72 2.21 0.27
CA ASN A 549 23.29 3.00 1.42
C ASN A 549 21.88 2.63 1.88
N PHE A 550 20.93 2.46 0.96
CA PHE A 550 19.55 2.06 1.32
C PHE A 550 19.52 0.71 2.04
N VAL A 551 20.29 -0.25 1.56
CA VAL A 551 20.40 -1.58 2.17
C VAL A 551 21.14 -1.54 3.50
N GLU A 552 22.18 -0.70 3.60
CA GLU A 552 22.88 -0.40 4.86
C GLU A 552 21.89 0.13 5.91
N GLN A 553 21.03 1.09 5.52
CA GLN A 553 20.01 1.64 6.41
C GLN A 553 19.08 0.55 6.95
N GLY A 554 18.68 -0.40 6.11
CA GLY A 554 17.83 -1.52 6.53
C GLY A 554 18.48 -2.51 7.48
N ILE A 555 19.80 -2.70 7.42
CA ILE A 555 20.48 -3.77 8.14
C ILE A 555 21.29 -3.25 9.33
N LEU A 556 21.96 -2.11 9.19
CA LEU A 556 22.95 -1.60 10.14
C LEU A 556 22.45 -0.41 10.99
N ASN A 557 21.44 0.35 10.56
CA ASN A 557 21.08 1.63 11.19
C ASN A 557 20.44 1.54 12.60
N ASN A 558 20.25 0.34 13.15
CA ASN A 558 19.66 0.16 14.48
C ASN A 558 20.73 -0.10 15.57
N ASN A 559 21.70 0.82 15.69
CA ASN A 559 22.90 0.66 16.54
C ASN A 559 22.57 0.35 18.02
N ASN A 560 21.42 0.81 18.52
CA ASN A 560 20.99 0.63 19.90
C ASN A 560 20.22 -0.67 20.15
N ASN A 561 19.80 -1.41 19.12
CA ASN A 561 19.04 -2.64 19.30
C ASN A 561 19.93 -3.88 19.36
N THR A 562 20.00 -4.54 20.50
CA THR A 562 20.76 -5.79 20.69
C THR A 562 19.98 -7.06 20.33
N ASN A 563 18.70 -6.94 19.95
CA ASN A 563 17.77 -8.07 19.89
C ASN A 563 17.62 -8.67 18.48
N GLY A 564 18.37 -8.17 17.49
CA GLY A 564 18.39 -8.70 16.13
C GLY A 564 17.30 -8.18 15.18
N ILE A 565 16.42 -7.28 15.64
CA ILE A 565 15.39 -6.66 14.79
C ILE A 565 15.91 -5.37 14.15
N THR A 566 15.75 -5.22 12.83
CA THR A 566 16.14 -4.01 12.08
C THR A 566 15.11 -3.64 11.02
N SER A 567 15.13 -2.43 10.47
CA SER A 567 14.12 -1.97 9.51
C SER A 567 14.67 -0.95 8.51
N PHE A 568 14.10 -0.90 7.30
CA PHE A 568 14.56 -0.03 6.21
C PHE A 568 14.29 1.48 6.40
N ASN A 569 13.35 1.86 7.27
CA ASN A 569 13.02 3.26 7.53
C ASN A 569 12.62 3.41 8.99
N ASN A 570 13.33 4.24 9.78
CA ASN A 570 13.12 4.66 11.18
C ASN A 570 11.80 4.19 11.84
N HIS A 571 11.69 2.87 12.05
CA HIS A 571 10.75 2.14 12.92
C HIS A 571 9.26 2.47 12.78
N GLY A 572 8.82 3.07 11.67
CA GLY A 572 7.45 3.55 11.42
C GLY A 572 6.42 2.53 10.90
N GLY A 573 6.61 1.22 11.15
CA GLY A 573 5.84 0.15 10.49
C GLY A 573 6.45 -0.29 9.14
N SER A 574 7.73 -0.01 8.96
CA SER A 574 8.47 -0.27 7.72
C SER A 574 8.69 -1.76 7.46
N LEU A 575 9.41 -2.08 6.38
CA LEU A 575 9.92 -3.41 6.12
C LEU A 575 10.93 -3.82 7.21
N VAL A 576 10.59 -4.82 8.04
CA VAL A 576 11.37 -5.28 9.20
C VAL A 576 12.11 -6.57 8.86
N LEU A 577 13.34 -6.69 9.37
CA LEU A 577 14.20 -7.87 9.27
C LEU A 577 14.52 -8.40 10.66
N ASP A 578 14.63 -9.71 10.79
CA ASP A 578 15.03 -10.41 12.01
C ASP A 578 16.25 -11.29 11.76
N VAL A 579 17.38 -10.90 12.35
CA VAL A 579 18.63 -11.68 12.33
C VAL A 579 18.83 -12.50 13.59
N SER A 580 17.95 -12.38 14.58
CA SER A 580 18.04 -13.10 15.87
C SER A 580 18.12 -14.62 15.75
N PRO A 581 17.51 -15.31 14.76
CA PRO A 581 17.67 -16.76 14.61
C PRO A 581 19.12 -17.20 14.35
N TYR A 582 19.95 -16.30 13.82
CA TYR A 582 21.35 -16.57 13.51
C TYR A 582 22.32 -16.09 14.59
N MET A 583 21.84 -15.40 15.62
CA MET A 583 22.64 -14.88 16.73
C MET A 583 22.91 -15.97 17.77
N THR A 584 23.51 -17.09 17.35
CA THR A 584 23.82 -18.25 18.21
C THR A 584 25.28 -18.64 18.12
N THR A 585 25.84 -19.27 19.16
CA THR A 585 27.22 -19.74 19.17
C THR A 585 27.52 -20.75 18.05
N ASN A 586 26.52 -21.45 17.53
CA ASN A 586 26.65 -22.32 16.36
C ASN A 586 26.94 -21.55 15.05
N TYR A 587 26.51 -20.29 14.93
CA TYR A 587 26.74 -19.47 13.75
C TYR A 587 27.83 -18.43 13.92
N VAL A 588 28.02 -17.87 15.13
CA VAL A 588 29.02 -16.82 15.39
C VAL A 588 30.16 -17.27 16.30
N GLY A 589 30.24 -18.56 16.64
CA GLY A 589 31.41 -19.14 17.31
C GLY A 589 32.63 -19.20 16.39
N SER A 590 33.78 -19.59 16.94
CA SER A 590 35.09 -19.61 16.26
C SER A 590 35.14 -20.38 14.94
N THR A 591 34.24 -21.33 14.72
CA THR A 591 34.12 -22.13 13.49
C THR A 591 32.75 -21.99 12.81
N GLY A 592 31.85 -21.16 13.35
CA GLY A 592 30.47 -21.03 12.91
C GLY A 592 30.27 -20.13 11.68
N ILE A 593 31.14 -19.12 11.50
CA ILE A 593 30.98 -18.09 10.47
C ILE A 593 30.89 -18.68 9.04
N PRO A 594 31.72 -19.67 8.63
CA PRO A 594 31.55 -20.29 7.31
C PRO A 594 30.16 -20.91 7.10
N LYS A 595 29.61 -21.56 8.14
CA LYS A 595 28.26 -22.14 8.11
C LYS A 595 27.18 -21.07 8.01
N LEU A 596 27.36 -19.94 8.70
CA LEU A 596 26.46 -18.79 8.60
C LEU A 596 26.44 -18.24 7.16
N VAL A 597 27.62 -18.04 6.55
CA VAL A 597 27.75 -17.57 5.17
C VAL A 597 27.06 -18.53 4.19
N ASP A 598 27.25 -19.84 4.34
CA ASP A 598 26.59 -20.84 3.49
C ASP A 598 25.06 -20.84 3.66
N THR A 599 24.59 -20.72 4.91
CA THR A 599 23.16 -20.70 5.23
C THR A 599 22.48 -19.48 4.61
N LEU A 600 23.06 -18.29 4.79
CA LEU A 600 22.51 -17.06 4.23
C LEU A 600 22.69 -16.99 2.71
N SER A 601 23.78 -17.54 2.15
CA SER A 601 23.95 -17.68 0.69
C SER A 601 22.88 -18.58 0.07
N SER A 602 22.58 -19.72 0.70
CA SER A 602 21.50 -20.61 0.27
C SER A 602 20.16 -19.87 0.23
N LEU A 603 19.87 -19.11 1.29
CA LEU A 603 18.62 -18.37 1.44
C LEU A 603 18.47 -17.18 0.47
N LEU A 604 19.55 -16.42 0.25
CA LEU A 604 19.51 -15.15 -0.50
C LEU A 604 19.84 -15.31 -2.00
N MET A 605 20.59 -16.36 -2.35
CA MET A 605 21.22 -16.55 -3.66
C MET A 605 21.15 -17.99 -4.16
N GLY A 606 20.44 -18.90 -3.48
CA GLY A 606 20.36 -20.31 -3.89
C GLY A 606 21.69 -21.05 -3.83
N GLY A 607 22.65 -20.59 -3.00
CA GLY A 607 23.95 -21.24 -2.82
C GLY A 607 24.96 -20.95 -3.93
N GLN A 608 24.70 -19.96 -4.79
CA GLN A 608 25.57 -19.59 -5.92
C GLN A 608 26.71 -18.62 -5.55
N LEU A 609 27.07 -18.52 -4.26
CA LEU A 609 28.16 -17.66 -3.83
C LEU A 609 29.51 -18.20 -4.29
N SER A 610 30.32 -17.35 -4.92
CA SER A 610 31.65 -17.75 -5.38
C SER A 610 32.58 -18.06 -4.19
N PRO A 611 33.48 -19.05 -4.30
CA PRO A 611 34.41 -19.41 -3.22
C PRO A 611 35.34 -18.26 -2.79
N SER A 612 35.70 -17.37 -3.72
CA SER A 612 36.52 -16.20 -3.44
C SER A 612 35.76 -15.19 -2.57
N VAL A 613 34.51 -14.85 -2.92
CA VAL A 613 33.68 -13.94 -2.11
C VAL A 613 33.39 -14.54 -0.74
N LYS A 614 33.07 -15.85 -0.66
CA LYS A 614 32.91 -16.56 0.61
C LYS A 614 34.14 -16.39 1.51
N THR A 615 35.32 -16.63 0.97
CA THR A 615 36.58 -16.52 1.72
C THR A 615 36.80 -15.09 2.24
N THR A 616 36.54 -14.08 1.41
CA THR A 616 36.63 -12.67 1.80
C THR A 616 35.68 -12.33 2.95
N ILE A 617 34.41 -12.74 2.86
CA ILE A 617 33.41 -12.49 3.92
C ILE A 617 33.81 -13.17 5.22
N VAL A 618 34.19 -14.45 5.17
CA VAL A 618 34.62 -15.20 6.36
C VAL A 618 35.80 -14.51 7.02
N ASN A 619 36.86 -14.20 6.27
CA ASN A 619 38.06 -13.55 6.82
C ASN A 619 37.74 -12.20 7.47
N TYR A 620 36.89 -11.40 6.85
CA TYR A 620 36.48 -10.10 7.38
C TYR A 620 35.75 -10.21 8.73
N VAL A 621 34.79 -11.15 8.84
CA VAL A 621 33.97 -11.30 10.05
C VAL A 621 34.70 -12.05 11.17
N THR A 622 35.59 -12.99 10.83
CA THR A 622 36.42 -13.69 11.84
C THR A 622 37.54 -12.82 12.42
N ASN A 623 37.84 -11.66 11.81
CA ASN A 623 38.85 -10.76 12.32
C ASN A 623 38.37 -10.06 13.59
N THR A 624 38.97 -10.40 14.72
CA THR A 624 38.59 -9.86 16.04
C THR A 624 38.88 -8.38 16.21
N ASN A 625 39.69 -7.77 15.33
CA ASN A 625 39.88 -6.33 15.30
C ASN A 625 38.66 -5.60 14.70
N ASN A 626 37.90 -6.27 13.82
CA ASN A 626 36.67 -5.73 13.25
C ASN A 626 35.48 -5.98 14.19
N PHE A 627 35.40 -7.18 14.78
CA PHE A 627 34.31 -7.58 15.68
C PHE A 627 34.86 -8.26 16.94
N SER A 628 34.82 -7.55 18.07
CA SER A 628 35.32 -8.09 19.34
C SER A 628 34.34 -9.11 19.95
N PRO A 629 34.73 -10.37 20.21
CA PRO A 629 33.86 -11.37 20.85
C PRO A 629 33.39 -11.01 22.26
N SER A 630 34.05 -10.05 22.93
CA SER A 630 33.65 -9.55 24.24
C SER A 630 32.54 -8.49 24.18
N SER A 631 32.20 -7.97 22.99
CA SER A 631 31.12 -6.98 22.84
C SER A 631 29.75 -7.64 23.04
N ALA A 632 28.86 -6.96 23.77
CA ALA A 632 27.46 -7.38 23.92
C ALA A 632 26.71 -7.43 22.56
N THR A 633 27.20 -6.70 21.55
CA THR A 633 26.62 -6.66 20.20
C THR A 633 27.27 -7.65 19.23
N TYR A 634 28.33 -8.36 19.64
CA TYR A 634 29.17 -9.18 18.76
C TYR A 634 28.37 -10.10 17.84
N MET A 635 27.40 -10.82 18.41
CA MET A 635 26.61 -11.80 17.66
C MET A 635 25.73 -11.12 16.60
N ARG A 636 25.10 -9.99 16.96
CA ARG A 636 24.28 -9.17 16.05
C ARG A 636 25.15 -8.63 14.92
N ASP A 637 26.24 -7.96 15.27
CA ASP A 637 27.11 -7.26 14.32
C ASP A 637 27.75 -8.25 13.33
N SER A 638 28.13 -9.44 13.81
CA SER A 638 28.66 -10.51 12.95
C SER A 638 27.65 -10.97 11.91
N VAL A 639 26.38 -11.21 12.32
CA VAL A 639 25.33 -11.65 11.39
C VAL A 639 24.94 -10.53 10.42
N GLN A 640 24.81 -9.31 10.92
CA GLN A 640 24.54 -8.13 10.10
C GLN A 640 25.64 -7.91 9.06
N ALA A 641 26.91 -8.05 9.44
CA ALA A 641 28.05 -7.92 8.54
C ALA A 641 28.04 -9.00 7.44
N VAL A 642 27.81 -10.27 7.79
CA VAL A 642 27.68 -11.34 6.78
C VAL A 642 26.53 -11.02 5.81
N THR A 643 25.36 -10.66 6.34
CA THR A 643 24.18 -10.33 5.54
C THR A 643 24.46 -9.16 4.60
N TYR A 644 25.01 -8.07 5.12
CA TYR A 644 25.32 -6.86 4.38
C TYR A 644 26.35 -7.09 3.27
N LEU A 645 27.40 -7.88 3.54
CA LEU A 645 28.42 -8.20 2.53
C LEU A 645 27.88 -9.13 1.44
N LEU A 646 27.02 -10.09 1.78
CA LEU A 646 26.41 -11.00 0.80
C LEU A 646 25.56 -10.23 -0.20
N ILE A 647 24.66 -9.37 0.28
CA ILE A 647 23.67 -8.69 -0.56
C ILE A 647 24.26 -7.52 -1.38
N ASN A 648 25.46 -7.07 -1.03
CA ASN A 648 26.24 -6.11 -1.82
C ASN A 648 27.33 -6.78 -2.66
N SER A 649 27.41 -8.12 -2.64
CA SER A 649 28.34 -8.85 -3.49
C SER A 649 27.87 -8.87 -4.96
N PRO A 650 28.80 -8.94 -5.93
CA PRO A 650 28.45 -9.12 -7.35
C PRO A 650 27.60 -10.38 -7.59
N ASP A 651 27.80 -11.41 -6.78
CA ASP A 651 27.07 -12.67 -6.92
C ASP A 651 25.58 -12.52 -6.54
N PHE A 652 25.21 -11.57 -5.67
CA PHE A 652 23.81 -11.28 -5.32
C PHE A 652 23.14 -10.30 -6.30
N THR A 653 23.90 -9.39 -6.89
CA THR A 653 23.36 -8.38 -7.82
C THR A 653 22.93 -8.98 -9.15
N ILE A 654 23.42 -10.18 -9.49
CA ILE A 654 22.99 -10.96 -10.65
C ILE A 654 22.07 -12.10 -10.19
N GLN A 655 20.93 -12.24 -10.85
CA GLN A 655 20.02 -13.36 -10.72
C GLN A 655 20.28 -14.35 -11.84
N LYS A 656 20.48 -15.62 -11.49
CA LYS A 656 20.75 -16.74 -12.41
C LYS A 656 19.88 -17.93 -12.11
#